data_AF-A0A7W0SNV5-F1
#
_entry.id   AF-A0A7W0SNV5-F1
#
_cell.length_a   1.000
_cell.length_b   1.000
_cell.length_c   1.000
_cell.angle_alpha   90.00
_cell.angle_beta   90.00
_cell.angle_gamma   90.00
#
_symmetry.space_group_name_H-M   'P 1'
#
loop_
_entity.id
_entity.type
_entity.pdbx_description
1 polymer ?
#
loop_
_entity_poly.entity_id
_entity_poly.type
_entity_poly.pdbx_seq_one_letter_code
_entity_poly.pdbx_strand_id
1 'polypeptide(L)'
;MKEQNVWGKLDLDVLSITDKVGGPFTPVGFYYRTMIRPRRAWPLYEKVLRNLAGLGRVDERGGHSRRYDVEHRRARVLVVGGSDAGRAAALAAAAEGPGVVLVDEGPRRIAELTGVEVLTPARALGIWEGGLVPVDCGTVLYRYRAERIVVATGALEQPIVFPGNDLVGVMLPSAVRRLIRDFSVQPGGRAVVLAADEQGLEVADDLREAGVAVQRVVDLRETPVRELEAQRRRGRVRALLVDGEEIECDLVVASAGRQPAYSLLAQAGARVEYDPELGVFVPTTLPPGVEAVGTVTGEGLGKLDVPPKHAGRGKCFVCICEDVTTKDVKRAIAEGFDSIELAKRYTTVTMGPCQGKLCQLASIRLYAQEVRAYESDLGSTTARPPWSPVELGLLAGRHFEPARRTALHFRHEEAGAKMQWAGPWKRPYAYGERPEDEVRAVHESLGVIDVSTLGKILVEGPEAAALLERLYPNRFADLRPGRIRYGVLTSDGGRIMDDGTVGRLSEELYYVTTTSTGADSVTAWFEWWNAVWGYEAEIVNVTGGLAALNLAGPRAREVLQRLTEDEVSNEELKYLDARQLEVAGIPCLTLRIGFVGELGYELHFPSPAAEFVWDRLVAEGARPFGLEPQRILRLEKGHVIVGQDTDSESNLLSAAMPWLPKMDKDDFVGKLAIEHVSEREPLERLVGFVMEDGVVPAEGAQIVIEGYPAGRITSARRSEAVGSVIGLAWLPVDRADDGTRFEVRVDRRLVGGRVKSGAFYDVDGKRMRA
;
A
#
# COMPACT_ATOMS: atom_id res chain seq x y z
N MET A 1 2.70 -24.26 -18.47
CA MET A 1 4.08 -23.85 -18.09
C MET A 1 4.93 -23.85 -19.35
N LYS A 2 5.81 -22.86 -19.52
CA LYS A 2 6.91 -22.93 -20.51
C LYS A 2 8.15 -23.44 -19.78
N GLU A 3 8.87 -24.37 -20.38
CA GLU A 3 10.19 -24.77 -19.94
C GLU A 3 11.11 -23.56 -19.65
N GLN A 4 11.90 -23.65 -18.58
CA GLN A 4 12.91 -22.66 -18.18
C GLN A 4 14.28 -23.34 -18.19
N ASN A 5 15.36 -22.59 -18.41
CA ASN A 5 16.73 -23.11 -18.39
C ASN A 5 17.03 -24.27 -19.35
N VAL A 6 16.32 -24.34 -20.49
CA VAL A 6 16.59 -25.35 -21.52
C VAL A 6 16.69 -24.71 -22.88
N TRP A 7 17.60 -25.21 -23.71
CA TRP A 7 17.62 -24.93 -25.14
C TRP A 7 17.68 -26.23 -25.93
N GLY A 8 16.51 -26.69 -26.37
CA GLY A 8 16.35 -27.94 -27.11
C GLY A 8 15.35 -28.87 -26.44
N LYS A 9 15.45 -30.17 -26.72
CA LYS A 9 14.59 -31.21 -26.12
C LYS A 9 15.25 -31.75 -24.85
N LEU A 10 14.49 -32.44 -24.00
CA LEU A 10 15.02 -33.12 -22.80
C LEU A 10 16.24 -34.03 -23.09
N ASP A 11 16.29 -34.65 -24.27
CA ASP A 11 17.40 -35.52 -24.70
C ASP A 11 18.56 -34.77 -25.38
N LEU A 12 18.37 -33.48 -25.68
CA LEU A 12 19.31 -32.65 -26.41
C LEU A 12 19.22 -31.20 -25.93
N ASP A 13 19.60 -30.97 -24.68
CA ASP A 13 19.74 -29.63 -24.13
C ASP A 13 21.17 -29.10 -24.38
N VAL A 14 21.25 -28.08 -25.23
CA VAL A 14 22.51 -27.43 -25.59
C VAL A 14 23.09 -26.67 -24.38
N LEU A 15 22.25 -26.22 -23.44
CA LEU A 15 22.71 -25.52 -22.23
C LEU A 15 23.46 -26.44 -21.28
N SER A 16 23.27 -27.77 -21.34
CA SER A 16 24.07 -28.73 -20.55
C SER A 16 25.60 -28.64 -20.76
N ILE A 17 26.08 -27.94 -21.79
CA ILE A 17 27.51 -27.64 -22.01
C ILE A 17 28.05 -26.64 -20.97
N THR A 18 27.26 -25.66 -20.52
CA THR A 18 27.73 -24.69 -19.52
C THR A 18 28.03 -25.34 -18.18
N ASP A 19 27.27 -26.37 -17.80
CA ASP A 19 27.57 -27.18 -16.60
C ASP A 19 28.85 -28.00 -16.72
N LYS A 20 29.16 -28.49 -17.93
CA LYS A 20 30.36 -29.32 -18.20
C LYS A 20 31.65 -28.51 -18.24
N VAL A 21 31.59 -27.26 -18.72
CA VAL A 21 32.78 -26.43 -18.99
C VAL A 21 32.94 -25.29 -17.98
N GLY A 22 31.83 -24.70 -17.50
CA GLY A 22 31.82 -23.55 -16.60
C GLY A 22 31.69 -23.88 -15.11
N GLY A 23 31.09 -25.03 -14.76
CA GLY A 23 30.74 -25.38 -13.38
C GLY A 23 31.83 -25.27 -12.30
N PRO A 24 33.13 -25.53 -12.58
CA PRO A 24 34.22 -25.32 -11.61
C PRO A 24 34.69 -23.85 -11.49
N PHE A 25 34.42 -23.01 -12.50
CA PHE A 25 34.97 -21.66 -12.63
C PHE A 25 33.92 -20.56 -12.41
N THR A 26 32.63 -20.89 -12.32
CA THR A 26 31.53 -19.94 -12.12
C THR A 26 30.68 -20.27 -10.88
N PRO A 27 31.16 -20.01 -9.64
CA PRO A 27 30.36 -20.15 -8.43
C PRO A 27 29.13 -19.23 -8.42
N VAL A 28 28.16 -19.50 -7.54
CA VAL A 28 27.01 -18.61 -7.32
C VAL A 28 27.51 -17.19 -7.03
N GLY A 29 26.98 -16.21 -7.77
CA GLY A 29 27.44 -14.81 -7.71
C GLY A 29 28.69 -14.46 -8.53
N PHE A 30 29.31 -15.41 -9.24
CA PHE A 30 30.47 -15.17 -10.12
C PHE A 30 30.21 -14.08 -11.16
N TYR A 31 29.04 -14.09 -11.79
CA TYR A 31 28.67 -13.10 -12.80
C TYR A 31 28.67 -11.67 -12.26
N TYR A 32 28.18 -11.48 -11.02
CA TYR A 32 28.17 -10.18 -10.35
C TYR A 32 29.58 -9.75 -9.92
N ARG A 33 30.45 -10.67 -9.48
CA ARG A 33 31.82 -10.35 -9.04
C ARG A 33 32.79 -10.11 -10.20
N THR A 34 32.71 -10.90 -11.26
CA THR A 34 33.75 -10.97 -12.29
C THR A 34 33.38 -10.18 -13.56
N MET A 35 32.09 -10.07 -13.89
CA MET A 35 31.65 -9.52 -15.19
C MET A 35 31.05 -8.12 -15.13
N ILE A 36 30.91 -7.51 -13.93
CA ILE A 36 30.55 -6.08 -13.76
C ILE A 36 31.63 -5.14 -14.34
N ARG A 37 32.87 -5.63 -14.53
CA ARG A 37 33.96 -4.87 -15.14
C ARG A 37 34.44 -5.57 -16.42
N PRO A 38 34.45 -4.88 -17.59
CA PRO A 38 34.16 -3.46 -17.79
C PRO A 38 32.65 -3.15 -17.88
N ARG A 39 32.21 -2.08 -17.18
CA ARG A 39 30.81 -1.61 -17.12
C ARG A 39 30.14 -1.42 -18.49
N ARG A 40 30.92 -1.14 -19.54
CA ARG A 40 30.43 -0.95 -20.92
C ARG A 40 29.91 -2.25 -21.56
N ALA A 41 30.43 -3.41 -21.16
CA ALA A 41 30.02 -4.71 -21.68
C ALA A 41 28.88 -5.36 -20.87
N TRP A 42 28.60 -4.82 -19.67
CA TRP A 42 27.55 -5.33 -18.79
C TRP A 42 26.16 -5.41 -19.43
N PRO A 43 25.68 -4.41 -20.21
CA PRO A 43 24.36 -4.51 -20.84
C PRO A 43 24.22 -5.69 -21.83
N LEU A 44 25.32 -6.07 -22.49
CA LEU A 44 25.35 -7.21 -23.42
C LEU A 44 25.37 -8.53 -22.63
N TYR A 45 26.22 -8.62 -21.62
CA TYR A 45 26.31 -9.80 -20.75
C TYR A 45 25.02 -10.02 -19.96
N GLU A 46 24.41 -8.97 -19.42
CA GLU A 46 23.14 -9.03 -18.70
C GLU A 46 22.03 -9.60 -19.58
N LYS A 47 21.95 -9.18 -20.85
CA LYS A 47 20.94 -9.69 -21.79
C LYS A 47 21.12 -11.18 -22.10
N VAL A 48 22.36 -11.65 -22.22
CA VAL A 48 22.67 -13.07 -22.44
C VAL A 48 22.43 -13.89 -21.17
N LEU A 49 22.91 -13.41 -20.02
CA LEU A 49 22.77 -14.08 -18.72
C LEU A 49 21.33 -14.15 -18.24
N ARG A 50 20.53 -13.09 -18.38
CA ARG A 50 19.09 -13.12 -18.03
C ARG A 50 18.31 -14.15 -18.84
N ASN A 51 18.71 -14.40 -20.09
CA ASN A 51 18.09 -15.41 -20.94
C ASN A 51 18.54 -16.84 -20.60
N LEU A 52 19.69 -16.99 -19.96
CA LEU A 52 20.27 -18.28 -19.55
C LEU A 52 19.96 -18.66 -18.09
N ALA A 53 19.60 -17.69 -17.24
CA ALA A 53 19.41 -17.86 -15.79
C ALA A 53 17.98 -18.26 -15.36
N GLY A 54 17.08 -18.53 -16.31
CA GLY A 54 15.78 -19.17 -15.99
C GLY A 54 14.80 -18.29 -15.23
N LEU A 55 15.01 -16.98 -15.32
CA LEU A 55 14.14 -16.00 -14.70
C LEU A 55 12.79 -15.99 -15.43
N GLY A 56 11.71 -15.95 -14.66
CA GLY A 56 10.38 -15.72 -15.19
C GLY A 56 10.33 -14.42 -16.00
N ARG A 57 9.52 -14.39 -17.05
CA ARG A 57 9.28 -13.19 -17.86
C ARG A 57 7.89 -12.63 -17.54
N VAL A 58 7.83 -11.33 -17.27
CA VAL A 58 6.57 -10.59 -17.25
C VAL A 58 6.17 -10.30 -18.70
N ASP A 59 4.92 -10.55 -19.04
CA ASP A 59 4.39 -10.21 -20.37
C ASP A 59 4.14 -8.69 -20.43
N GLU A 60 5.03 -7.96 -21.10
CA GLU A 60 4.93 -6.50 -21.30
C GLU A 60 3.72 -6.10 -22.17
N ARG A 61 3.10 -7.07 -22.88
CA ARG A 61 1.88 -6.88 -23.67
C ARG A 61 0.64 -7.43 -22.95
N GLY A 62 0.81 -7.99 -21.76
CA GLY A 62 -0.27 -8.47 -20.93
C GLY A 62 -1.13 -7.30 -20.46
N GLY A 63 -2.27 -7.06 -21.09
CA GLY A 63 -3.30 -6.17 -20.55
C GLY A 63 -3.99 -6.78 -19.32
N HIS A 64 -4.91 -6.03 -18.69
CA HIS A 64 -5.84 -6.53 -17.68
C HIS A 64 -6.77 -7.60 -18.28
N SER A 65 -6.24 -8.80 -18.53
CA SER A 65 -6.93 -9.88 -19.25
C SER A 65 -7.84 -10.70 -18.36
N ARG A 66 -7.68 -10.57 -17.03
CA ARG A 66 -8.48 -11.28 -16.02
C ARG A 66 -9.08 -10.29 -15.05
N ARG A 67 -10.36 -10.53 -14.73
CA ARG A 67 -11.07 -9.85 -13.66
C ARG A 67 -10.79 -10.58 -12.36
N TYR A 68 -10.35 -9.85 -11.35
CA TYR A 68 -10.15 -10.36 -10.00
C TYR A 68 -11.12 -9.71 -9.03
N ASP A 69 -11.73 -10.53 -8.19
CA ASP A 69 -12.70 -10.09 -7.19
C ASP A 69 -12.24 -10.47 -5.78
N VAL A 70 -12.75 -9.73 -4.79
CA VAL A 70 -12.50 -9.99 -3.38
C VAL A 70 -13.85 -10.07 -2.69
N GLU A 71 -14.09 -11.14 -1.94
CA GLU A 71 -15.26 -11.24 -1.07
C GLU A 71 -14.82 -11.45 0.38
N HIS A 72 -15.55 -10.85 1.30
CA HIS A 72 -15.34 -11.01 2.73
C HIS A 72 -16.38 -11.99 3.28
N ARG A 73 -15.92 -13.08 3.89
CA ARG A 73 -16.78 -14.18 4.36
C ARG A 73 -16.50 -14.51 5.82
N ARG A 74 -17.44 -15.22 6.46
CA ARG A 74 -17.27 -15.76 7.82
C ARG A 74 -17.39 -17.28 7.77
N ALA A 75 -16.67 -17.94 8.67
CA ALA A 75 -16.81 -19.37 8.90
C ALA A 75 -16.82 -19.62 10.41
N ARG A 76 -17.65 -20.55 10.88
CA ARG A 76 -17.55 -21.05 12.24
C ARG A 76 -16.30 -21.91 12.37
N VAL A 77 -16.12 -22.84 11.43
CA VAL A 77 -14.92 -23.68 11.35
C VAL A 77 -14.37 -23.65 9.92
N LEU A 78 -13.13 -23.22 9.77
CA LEU A 78 -12.41 -23.30 8.50
C LEU A 78 -11.35 -24.40 8.57
N VAL A 79 -11.53 -25.46 7.79
CA VAL A 79 -10.60 -26.58 7.67
C VAL A 79 -9.69 -26.37 6.47
N VAL A 80 -8.38 -26.40 6.66
CA VAL A 80 -7.37 -26.21 5.61
C VAL A 80 -6.64 -27.53 5.36
N GLY A 81 -6.92 -28.15 4.23
CA GLY A 81 -6.41 -29.47 3.82
C GLY A 81 -7.53 -30.52 3.77
N GLY A 82 -7.67 -31.16 2.61
CA GLY A 82 -8.73 -32.12 2.29
C GLY A 82 -8.32 -33.60 2.42
N SER A 83 -7.32 -33.88 3.25
CA SER A 83 -6.91 -35.24 3.63
C SER A 83 -8.03 -35.98 4.39
N ASP A 84 -7.86 -37.28 4.66
CA ASP A 84 -8.83 -38.02 5.49
C ASP A 84 -9.04 -37.37 6.86
N ALA A 85 -7.97 -36.91 7.51
CA ALA A 85 -8.04 -36.17 8.77
C ALA A 85 -8.81 -34.85 8.62
N GLY A 86 -8.55 -34.08 7.56
CA GLY A 86 -9.26 -32.83 7.29
C GLY A 86 -10.76 -33.04 7.01
N ARG A 87 -11.10 -34.05 6.19
CA ARG A 87 -12.49 -34.42 5.91
C ARG A 87 -13.22 -34.88 7.17
N ALA A 88 -12.59 -35.71 7.98
CA ALA A 88 -13.15 -36.17 9.26
C ALA A 88 -13.39 -34.98 10.20
N ALA A 89 -12.43 -34.06 10.33
CA ALA A 89 -12.58 -32.86 11.15
C ALA A 89 -13.71 -31.95 10.65
N ALA A 90 -13.84 -31.77 9.33
CA ALA A 90 -14.92 -30.98 8.75
C ALA A 90 -16.30 -31.60 9.01
N LEU A 91 -16.45 -32.92 8.87
CA LEU A 91 -17.70 -33.63 9.15
C LEU A 91 -18.06 -33.60 10.64
N ALA A 92 -17.07 -33.80 11.52
CA ALA A 92 -17.26 -33.69 12.97
C ALA A 92 -17.73 -32.28 13.34
N ALA A 93 -17.07 -31.25 12.81
CA ALA A 93 -17.51 -29.87 13.00
C ALA A 93 -18.93 -29.66 12.45
N ALA A 94 -19.27 -30.17 11.25
CA ALA A 94 -20.59 -29.98 10.66
C ALA A 94 -21.71 -30.63 11.49
N ALA A 95 -21.41 -31.72 12.20
CA ALA A 95 -22.34 -32.34 13.15
C ALA A 95 -22.65 -31.44 14.37
N GLU A 96 -21.73 -30.54 14.75
CA GLU A 96 -21.94 -29.56 15.82
C GLU A 96 -22.76 -28.33 15.38
N GLY A 97 -22.77 -28.00 14.07
CA GLY A 97 -23.53 -26.88 13.54
C GLY A 97 -23.07 -26.37 12.16
N PRO A 98 -23.83 -25.44 11.55
CA PRO A 98 -23.53 -24.93 10.21
C PRO A 98 -22.29 -24.01 10.18
N GLY A 99 -21.90 -23.58 8.98
CA GLY A 99 -20.80 -22.63 8.77
C GLY A 99 -19.41 -23.29 8.74
N VAL A 100 -19.31 -24.53 8.28
CA VAL A 100 -18.05 -25.25 8.11
C VAL A 100 -17.60 -25.14 6.66
N VAL A 101 -16.34 -24.74 6.45
CA VAL A 101 -15.73 -24.60 5.14
C VAL A 101 -14.47 -25.46 5.10
N LEU A 102 -14.30 -26.27 4.05
CA LEU A 102 -13.09 -27.04 3.78
C LEU A 102 -12.41 -26.47 2.54
N VAL A 103 -11.11 -26.15 2.66
CA VAL A 103 -10.28 -25.60 1.59
C VAL A 103 -9.16 -26.58 1.27
N ASP A 104 -8.98 -26.92 0.00
CA ASP A 104 -7.88 -27.79 -0.43
C ASP A 104 -7.25 -27.35 -1.75
N GLU A 105 -5.91 -27.26 -1.77
CA GLU A 105 -5.14 -26.80 -2.94
C GLU A 105 -4.98 -27.88 -4.03
N GLY A 106 -5.33 -29.12 -3.71
CA GLY A 106 -5.20 -30.26 -4.60
C GLY A 106 -6.02 -30.08 -5.88
N PRO A 107 -5.53 -30.59 -7.03
CA PRO A 107 -6.25 -30.49 -8.30
C PRO A 107 -7.46 -31.44 -8.37
N ARG A 108 -7.56 -32.39 -7.43
CA ARG A 108 -8.63 -33.38 -7.40
C ARG A 108 -9.83 -32.79 -6.68
N ARG A 109 -10.98 -32.79 -7.35
CA ARG A 109 -12.25 -32.42 -6.72
C ARG A 109 -12.54 -33.38 -5.57
N ILE A 110 -12.68 -32.83 -4.39
CA ILE A 110 -13.18 -33.54 -3.20
C ILE A 110 -14.68 -33.74 -3.37
N ALA A 111 -15.17 -34.93 -3.03
CA ALA A 111 -16.60 -35.24 -3.06
C ALA A 111 -17.38 -34.30 -2.12
N GLU A 112 -18.66 -34.07 -2.43
CA GLU A 112 -19.52 -33.27 -1.55
C GLU A 112 -19.63 -33.91 -0.16
N LEU A 113 -19.50 -33.07 0.87
CA LEU A 113 -19.60 -33.47 2.27
C LEU A 113 -20.83 -32.79 2.86
N THR A 114 -21.73 -33.57 3.47
CA THR A 114 -22.98 -33.05 4.03
C THR A 114 -22.68 -32.00 5.10
N GLY A 115 -23.23 -30.79 4.92
CA GLY A 115 -23.08 -29.69 5.89
C GLY A 115 -21.76 -28.92 5.81
N VAL A 116 -20.92 -29.18 4.80
CA VAL A 116 -19.61 -28.52 4.61
C VAL A 116 -19.54 -27.84 3.25
N GLU A 117 -19.15 -26.56 3.20
CA GLU A 117 -18.78 -25.89 1.95
C GLU A 117 -17.37 -26.34 1.54
N VAL A 118 -17.26 -27.01 0.39
CA VAL A 118 -15.97 -27.52 -0.10
C VAL A 118 -15.44 -26.64 -1.22
N LEU A 119 -14.27 -26.02 -1.01
CA LEU A 119 -13.57 -25.18 -1.97
C LEU A 119 -12.34 -25.93 -2.52
N THR A 120 -12.40 -26.32 -3.79
CA THR A 120 -11.32 -27.05 -4.48
C THR A 120 -11.37 -26.82 -6.02
N PRO A 121 -10.24 -26.50 -6.67
CA PRO A 121 -8.96 -26.16 -6.06
C PRO A 121 -9.05 -24.78 -5.39
N ALA A 122 -8.65 -24.69 -4.13
CA ALA A 122 -8.60 -23.44 -3.38
C ALA A 122 -7.47 -23.46 -2.35
N ARG A 123 -6.80 -22.34 -2.14
CA ARG A 123 -5.55 -22.32 -1.39
C ARG A 123 -5.57 -21.27 -0.29
N ALA A 124 -5.47 -21.71 0.96
CA ALA A 124 -5.22 -20.82 2.07
C ALA A 124 -3.83 -20.17 1.90
N LEU A 125 -3.80 -18.84 1.84
CA LEU A 125 -2.56 -18.09 1.60
C LEU A 125 -1.76 -17.89 2.88
N GLY A 126 -2.42 -17.89 4.04
CA GLY A 126 -1.80 -17.73 5.34
C GLY A 126 -2.87 -17.55 6.41
N ILE A 127 -2.43 -17.52 7.67
CA ILE A 127 -3.30 -17.29 8.83
C ILE A 127 -2.81 -16.02 9.54
N TRP A 128 -3.72 -15.08 9.75
CA TRP A 128 -3.49 -13.82 10.45
C TRP A 128 -4.35 -13.73 11.71
N GLU A 129 -4.08 -12.71 12.52
CA GLU A 129 -4.82 -12.41 13.75
C GLU A 129 -6.34 -12.29 13.56
N GLY A 130 -7.09 -12.60 14.62
CA GLY A 130 -8.55 -12.51 14.62
C GLY A 130 -9.24 -13.46 13.64
N GLY A 131 -8.59 -14.59 13.31
CA GLY A 131 -9.15 -15.65 12.46
C GLY A 131 -9.14 -15.33 10.97
N LEU A 132 -8.34 -14.36 10.51
CA LEU A 132 -8.30 -13.97 9.10
C LEU A 132 -7.52 -14.97 8.25
N VAL A 133 -8.20 -15.59 7.28
CA VAL A 133 -7.63 -16.55 6.33
C VAL A 133 -8.05 -16.19 4.90
N PRO A 134 -7.19 -15.50 4.13
CA PRO A 134 -7.34 -15.31 2.69
C PRO A 134 -7.19 -16.64 1.95
N VAL A 135 -8.16 -16.95 1.10
CA VAL A 135 -8.24 -18.18 0.29
C VAL A 135 -8.30 -17.79 -1.17
N ASP A 136 -7.30 -18.24 -1.92
CA ASP A 136 -7.19 -18.08 -3.37
C ASP A 136 -8.02 -19.15 -4.09
N CYS A 137 -9.04 -18.71 -4.83
CA CYS A 137 -9.90 -19.54 -5.67
C CYS A 137 -9.72 -19.20 -7.17
N GLY A 138 -8.52 -18.78 -7.57
CA GLY A 138 -8.17 -18.43 -8.96
C GLY A 138 -8.42 -16.96 -9.29
N THR A 139 -9.67 -16.60 -9.56
CA THR A 139 -10.07 -15.21 -9.88
C THR A 139 -10.76 -14.49 -8.73
N VAL A 140 -11.02 -15.19 -7.63
CA VAL A 140 -11.68 -14.62 -6.45
C VAL A 140 -10.83 -14.90 -5.21
N LEU A 141 -10.58 -13.86 -4.43
CA LEU A 141 -9.92 -13.94 -3.13
C LEU A 141 -11.00 -13.90 -2.04
N TYR A 142 -11.26 -15.04 -1.41
CA TYR A 142 -12.14 -15.09 -0.25
C TYR A 142 -11.36 -14.74 1.01
N ARG A 143 -11.70 -13.63 1.66
CA ARG A 143 -11.17 -13.23 2.96
C ARG A 143 -12.08 -13.78 4.05
N TYR A 144 -11.79 -14.98 4.53
CA TYR A 144 -12.53 -15.57 5.64
C TYR A 144 -12.11 -14.96 6.97
N ARG A 145 -13.09 -14.69 7.83
CA ARG A 145 -12.90 -14.55 9.27
C ARG A 145 -13.50 -15.78 9.96
N ALA A 146 -12.64 -16.67 10.43
CA ALA A 146 -13.01 -17.94 11.02
C ALA A 146 -12.99 -17.87 12.57
N GLU A 147 -13.99 -18.44 13.23
CA GLU A 147 -14.02 -18.54 14.70
C GLU A 147 -13.05 -19.63 15.20
N ARG A 148 -12.98 -20.76 14.48
CA ARG A 148 -11.99 -21.83 14.65
C ARG A 148 -11.35 -22.19 13.31
N ILE A 149 -10.06 -22.46 13.33
CA ILE A 149 -9.29 -22.89 12.15
C ILE A 149 -8.69 -24.27 12.45
N VAL A 150 -8.96 -25.25 11.60
CA VAL A 150 -8.35 -26.59 11.70
C VAL A 150 -7.38 -26.77 10.55
N VAL A 151 -6.10 -26.95 10.85
CA VAL A 151 -5.05 -27.17 9.84
C VAL A 151 -4.79 -28.68 9.70
N ALA A 152 -4.96 -29.17 8.48
CA ALA A 152 -4.80 -30.57 8.09
C ALA A 152 -3.90 -30.69 6.83
N THR A 153 -2.86 -29.87 6.75
CA THR A 153 -1.94 -29.74 5.60
C THR A 153 -1.00 -30.92 5.37
N GLY A 154 -1.03 -31.90 6.28
CA GLY A 154 -0.25 -33.13 6.18
C GLY A 154 1.25 -32.93 6.40
N ALA A 155 2.08 -33.71 5.69
CA ALA A 155 3.53 -33.67 5.76
C ALA A 155 4.15 -33.66 4.35
N LEU A 156 5.31 -33.02 4.23
CA LEU A 156 6.08 -32.83 3.01
C LEU A 156 7.24 -33.82 2.94
N GLU A 157 7.33 -34.59 1.86
CA GLU A 157 8.47 -35.48 1.60
C GLU A 157 9.79 -34.69 1.52
N GLN A 158 10.86 -35.28 2.07
CA GLN A 158 12.19 -34.70 2.10
C GLN A 158 13.13 -35.48 1.18
N PRO A 159 13.96 -34.80 0.36
CA PRO A 159 14.91 -35.47 -0.54
C PRO A 159 16.15 -35.98 0.20
N ILE A 160 16.81 -36.98 -0.39
CA ILE A 160 18.15 -37.43 0.06
C ILE A 160 19.23 -36.55 -0.60
N VAL A 161 20.23 -36.13 0.17
CA VAL A 161 21.35 -35.29 -0.30
C VAL A 161 22.55 -36.14 -0.66
N PHE A 162 22.70 -36.50 -1.94
CA PHE A 162 23.78 -37.37 -2.42
C PHE A 162 24.42 -36.87 -3.71
N PRO A 163 25.64 -37.32 -4.06
CA PRO A 163 26.28 -37.06 -5.35
C PRO A 163 25.36 -37.41 -6.54
N GLY A 164 24.96 -36.40 -7.31
CA GLY A 164 24.06 -36.58 -8.47
C GLY A 164 22.57 -36.64 -8.12
N ASN A 165 22.15 -36.11 -6.96
CA ASN A 165 20.74 -36.05 -6.58
C ASN A 165 19.90 -35.02 -7.37
N ASP A 166 20.51 -34.23 -8.25
CA ASP A 166 19.87 -33.30 -9.18
C ASP A 166 19.54 -33.92 -10.55
N LEU A 167 20.02 -35.15 -10.82
CA LEU A 167 19.93 -35.73 -12.16
C LEU A 167 18.49 -35.99 -12.58
N VAL A 168 18.23 -35.81 -13.87
CA VAL A 168 16.96 -36.23 -14.48
C VAL A 168 16.80 -37.74 -14.29
N GLY A 169 15.73 -38.13 -13.60
CA GLY A 169 15.50 -39.52 -13.17
C GLY A 169 15.62 -39.71 -11.67
N VAL A 170 16.08 -38.72 -10.89
CA VAL A 170 15.94 -38.74 -9.41
C VAL A 170 14.61 -38.10 -9.04
N MET A 171 13.75 -38.82 -8.33
CA MET A 171 12.39 -38.39 -8.00
C MET A 171 12.00 -38.72 -6.56
N LEU A 172 11.08 -37.94 -6.00
CA LEU A 172 10.42 -38.24 -4.73
C LEU A 172 9.30 -39.28 -4.93
N PRO A 173 9.00 -40.12 -3.93
CA PRO A 173 7.93 -41.13 -4.02
C PRO A 173 6.58 -40.54 -4.43
N SER A 174 6.12 -39.45 -3.81
CA SER A 174 4.81 -38.83 -4.14
C SER A 174 4.74 -38.37 -5.59
N ALA A 175 5.84 -37.87 -6.15
CA ALA A 175 5.91 -37.47 -7.56
C ALA A 175 5.75 -38.69 -8.48
N VAL A 176 6.43 -39.79 -8.15
CA VAL A 176 6.32 -41.08 -8.89
C VAL A 176 4.91 -41.64 -8.81
N ARG A 177 4.32 -41.71 -7.60
CA ARG A 177 2.95 -42.19 -7.41
C ARG A 177 1.94 -41.34 -8.18
N ARG A 178 2.12 -40.02 -8.20
CA ARG A 178 1.26 -39.10 -8.96
C ARG A 178 1.39 -39.31 -10.47
N LEU A 179 2.60 -39.53 -11.00
CA LEU A 179 2.78 -39.87 -12.41
C LEU A 179 2.01 -41.13 -12.78
N ILE A 180 2.12 -42.18 -11.97
CA ILE A 180 1.48 -43.47 -12.21
C ILE A 180 -0.05 -43.36 -12.04
N ARG A 181 -0.51 -42.90 -10.87
CA ARG A 181 -1.92 -42.98 -10.47
C ARG A 181 -2.79 -41.86 -11.05
N ASP A 182 -2.25 -40.65 -11.23
CA ASP A 182 -3.03 -39.49 -11.68
C ASP A 182 -2.90 -39.27 -13.18
N PHE A 183 -1.72 -39.58 -13.72
CA PHE A 183 -1.39 -39.29 -15.12
C PHE A 183 -1.20 -40.54 -15.97
N SER A 184 -1.20 -41.75 -15.39
CA SER A 184 -0.94 -43.01 -16.10
C SER A 184 0.38 -42.99 -16.89
N VAL A 185 1.39 -42.31 -16.34
CA VAL A 185 2.72 -42.14 -16.93
C VAL A 185 3.69 -43.11 -16.25
N GLN A 186 4.35 -43.94 -17.05
CA GLN A 186 5.47 -44.75 -16.60
C GLN A 186 6.70 -43.85 -16.35
N PRO A 187 7.20 -43.74 -15.11
CA PRO A 187 8.25 -42.77 -14.74
C PRO A 187 9.65 -43.16 -15.22
N GLY A 188 9.89 -44.44 -15.53
CA GLY A 188 11.16 -44.98 -16.01
C GLY A 188 11.05 -46.46 -16.38
N GLY A 189 12.08 -47.03 -16.99
CA GLY A 189 12.12 -48.45 -17.34
C GLY A 189 12.71 -49.33 -16.23
N ARG A 190 13.69 -48.82 -15.48
CA ARG A 190 14.42 -49.54 -14.43
C ARG A 190 14.64 -48.65 -13.22
N ALA A 191 14.10 -49.06 -12.08
CA ALA A 191 14.10 -48.25 -10.87
C ALA A 191 14.97 -48.83 -9.75
N VAL A 192 15.62 -47.94 -9.00
CA VAL A 192 16.13 -48.24 -7.65
C VAL A 192 15.38 -47.35 -6.66
N VAL A 193 14.89 -47.95 -5.56
CA VAL A 193 14.15 -47.25 -4.51
C VAL A 193 15.03 -47.17 -3.26
N LEU A 194 15.23 -45.95 -2.76
CA LEU A 194 15.90 -45.63 -1.49
C LEU A 194 14.84 -44.98 -0.59
N ALA A 195 14.49 -45.63 0.52
CA ALA A 195 13.41 -45.15 1.38
C ALA A 195 13.81 -45.14 2.84
N ALA A 196 13.54 -44.02 3.52
CA ALA A 196 13.68 -43.87 4.97
C ALA A 196 12.32 -43.97 5.70
N ASP A 197 11.23 -44.26 4.98
CA ASP A 197 9.88 -44.41 5.55
C ASP A 197 9.03 -45.42 4.75
N GLU A 198 7.92 -45.85 5.36
CA GLU A 198 7.03 -46.86 4.78
C GLU A 198 6.39 -46.39 3.46
N GLN A 199 5.98 -45.12 3.38
CA GLN A 199 5.47 -44.53 2.14
C GLN A 199 6.50 -44.59 0.99
N GLY A 200 7.79 -44.41 1.30
CA GLY A 200 8.86 -44.57 0.34
C GLY A 200 9.06 -46.02 -0.13
N LEU A 201 8.68 -47.02 0.67
CA LEU A 201 8.75 -48.43 0.28
C LEU A 201 7.56 -48.86 -0.57
N GLU A 202 6.34 -48.38 -0.23
CA GLU A 202 5.11 -48.66 -0.99
C GLU A 202 5.21 -48.28 -2.48
N VAL A 203 6.01 -47.26 -2.80
CA VAL A 203 6.19 -46.83 -4.20
C VAL A 203 6.80 -47.93 -5.07
N ALA A 204 7.51 -48.89 -4.49
CA ALA A 204 8.06 -50.01 -5.23
C ALA A 204 6.94 -50.88 -5.83
N ASP A 205 5.81 -51.02 -5.14
CA ASP A 205 4.67 -51.78 -5.63
C ASP A 205 3.93 -51.00 -6.73
N ASP A 206 3.73 -49.69 -6.54
CA ASP A 206 3.20 -48.81 -7.59
C ASP A 206 4.04 -48.89 -8.88
N LEU A 207 5.37 -48.92 -8.75
CA LEU A 207 6.30 -49.06 -9.87
C LEU A 207 6.16 -50.43 -10.56
N ARG A 208 6.06 -51.52 -9.79
CA ARG A 208 5.87 -52.87 -10.35
C ARG A 208 4.54 -52.98 -11.09
N GLU A 209 3.47 -52.46 -10.53
CA GLU A 209 2.14 -52.40 -11.17
C GLU A 209 2.16 -51.59 -12.47
N ALA A 210 2.95 -50.51 -12.51
CA ALA A 210 3.17 -49.70 -13.70
C ALA A 210 4.13 -50.33 -14.74
N GLY A 211 4.63 -51.55 -14.50
CA GLY A 211 5.52 -52.27 -15.42
C GLY A 211 6.98 -51.80 -15.37
N VAL A 212 7.41 -51.11 -14.32
CA VAL A 212 8.80 -50.69 -14.12
C VAL A 212 9.60 -51.82 -13.48
N ALA A 213 10.76 -52.14 -14.04
CA ALA A 213 11.64 -53.15 -13.47
C ALA A 213 12.40 -52.59 -12.24
N VAL A 214 11.86 -52.84 -11.05
CA VAL A 214 12.51 -52.47 -9.77
C VAL A 214 13.71 -53.37 -9.53
N GLN A 215 14.91 -52.82 -9.75
CA GLN A 215 16.18 -53.53 -9.62
C GLN A 215 16.56 -53.78 -8.16
N ARG A 216 16.30 -52.79 -7.29
CA ARG A 216 16.61 -52.87 -5.87
C ARG A 216 15.71 -51.93 -5.07
N VAL A 217 15.33 -52.39 -3.88
CA VAL A 217 14.72 -51.56 -2.83
C VAL A 217 15.68 -51.58 -1.65
N VAL A 218 16.05 -50.40 -1.17
CA VAL A 218 16.93 -50.21 -0.02
C VAL A 218 16.12 -49.50 1.07
N ASP A 219 15.83 -50.25 2.13
CA ASP A 219 15.29 -49.68 3.35
C ASP A 219 16.43 -49.10 4.19
N LEU A 220 16.50 -47.77 4.23
CA LEU A 220 17.55 -47.02 4.93
C LEU A 220 17.40 -47.11 6.46
N ARG A 221 16.27 -47.61 6.97
CA ARG A 221 16.03 -47.84 8.40
C ARG A 221 16.71 -49.12 8.88
N GLU A 222 16.83 -50.11 8.00
CA GLU A 222 17.43 -51.42 8.32
C GLU A 222 18.88 -51.50 7.86
N THR A 223 19.20 -50.93 6.70
CA THR A 223 20.52 -51.06 6.07
C THR A 223 21.21 -49.69 5.98
N PRO A 224 22.28 -49.44 6.76
CA PRO A 224 23.02 -48.20 6.67
C PRO A 224 23.87 -48.17 5.39
N VAL A 225 23.54 -47.23 4.50
CA VAL A 225 24.32 -46.95 3.28
C VAL A 225 25.46 -45.98 3.61
N ARG A 226 26.69 -46.31 3.19
CA ARG A 226 27.92 -45.50 3.43
C ARG A 226 28.41 -44.78 2.18
N GLU A 227 28.19 -45.37 1.02
CA GLU A 227 28.53 -44.80 -0.28
C GLU A 227 27.29 -44.79 -1.18
N LEU A 228 26.98 -43.61 -1.71
CA LEU A 228 25.82 -43.40 -2.57
C LEU A 228 26.20 -42.38 -3.66
N GLU A 229 26.09 -42.75 -4.93
CA GLU A 229 26.33 -41.83 -6.05
C GLU A 229 25.46 -42.21 -7.26
N ALA A 230 24.67 -41.25 -7.78
CA ALA A 230 24.02 -41.46 -9.07
C ALA A 230 24.97 -41.11 -10.22
N GLN A 231 25.22 -42.10 -11.06
CA GLN A 231 26.04 -41.95 -12.24
C GLN A 231 25.21 -41.40 -13.40
N ARG A 232 25.79 -40.44 -14.13
CA ARG A 232 25.10 -39.77 -15.25
C ARG A 232 25.51 -40.27 -16.62
N ARG A 233 24.54 -40.32 -17.54
CA ARG A 233 24.76 -40.35 -18.99
C ARG A 233 23.88 -39.30 -19.66
N ARG A 234 24.51 -38.33 -20.33
CA ARG A 234 23.81 -37.20 -21.00
C ARG A 234 22.84 -36.44 -20.07
N GLY A 235 23.20 -36.24 -18.80
CA GLY A 235 22.39 -35.47 -17.83
C GLY A 235 21.28 -36.27 -17.13
N ARG A 236 21.08 -37.53 -17.50
CA ARG A 236 20.13 -38.46 -16.87
C ARG A 236 20.85 -39.48 -16.00
N VAL A 237 20.14 -40.05 -15.03
CA VAL A 237 20.60 -41.24 -14.29
C VAL A 237 20.82 -42.39 -15.27
N ARG A 238 21.95 -43.10 -15.12
CA ARG A 238 22.27 -44.37 -15.82
C ARG A 238 22.42 -45.54 -14.86
N ALA A 239 22.94 -45.27 -13.67
CA ALA A 239 23.16 -46.25 -12.63
C ALA A 239 23.22 -45.56 -11.27
N LEU A 240 22.99 -46.33 -10.22
CA LEU A 240 23.19 -45.92 -8.84
C LEU A 240 24.28 -46.79 -8.22
N LEU A 241 25.33 -46.16 -7.71
CA LEU A 241 26.35 -46.82 -6.90
C LEU A 241 25.87 -46.85 -5.45
N VAL A 242 25.81 -48.04 -4.86
CA VAL A 242 25.45 -48.27 -3.45
C VAL A 242 26.52 -49.16 -2.83
N ASP A 243 27.29 -48.63 -1.87
CA ASP A 243 28.36 -49.35 -1.16
C ASP A 243 29.32 -50.13 -2.08
N GLY A 244 29.76 -49.49 -3.17
CA GLY A 244 30.66 -50.07 -4.17
C GLY A 244 29.98 -50.93 -5.26
N GLU A 245 28.68 -51.18 -5.17
CA GLU A 245 27.90 -51.94 -6.16
C GLU A 245 27.18 -51.00 -7.14
N GLU A 246 27.43 -51.16 -8.44
CA GLU A 246 26.76 -50.39 -9.50
C GLU A 246 25.49 -51.08 -9.98
N ILE A 247 24.35 -50.41 -9.86
CA ILE A 247 23.03 -50.91 -10.27
C ILE A 247 22.52 -50.07 -11.44
N GLU A 248 22.42 -50.66 -12.64
CA GLU A 248 21.88 -49.95 -13.80
C GLU A 248 20.41 -49.56 -13.62
N CYS A 249 20.10 -48.27 -13.74
CA CYS A 249 18.75 -47.73 -13.59
C CYS A 249 18.60 -46.40 -14.36
N ASP A 250 17.39 -46.09 -14.77
CA ASP A 250 17.04 -44.78 -15.35
C ASP A 250 16.13 -43.95 -14.43
N LEU A 251 15.68 -44.55 -13.32
CA LEU A 251 14.91 -43.93 -12.26
C LEU A 251 15.51 -44.27 -10.88
N VAL A 252 15.72 -43.26 -10.05
CA VAL A 252 16.04 -43.39 -8.63
C VAL A 252 14.94 -42.72 -7.85
N VAL A 253 14.23 -43.48 -7.03
CA VAL A 253 13.24 -42.92 -6.10
C VAL A 253 13.90 -42.77 -4.74
N ALA A 254 14.02 -41.54 -4.24
CA ALA A 254 14.82 -41.23 -3.07
C ALA A 254 14.02 -40.45 -2.02
N SER A 255 13.67 -41.11 -0.91
CA SER A 255 12.95 -40.53 0.23
C SER A 255 13.83 -40.47 1.47
N ALA A 256 14.03 -39.27 2.00
CA ALA A 256 14.55 -39.03 3.34
C ALA A 256 13.41 -38.82 4.35
N GLY A 257 12.27 -39.50 4.18
CA GLY A 257 11.10 -39.37 5.06
C GLY A 257 10.29 -38.09 4.82
N ARG A 258 9.53 -37.68 5.84
CA ARG A 258 8.52 -36.62 5.74
C ARG A 258 8.60 -35.64 6.91
N GLN A 259 8.41 -34.36 6.60
CA GLN A 259 8.44 -33.25 7.54
C GLN A 259 7.03 -32.64 7.63
N PRO A 260 6.39 -32.54 8.81
CA PRO A 260 5.10 -31.88 8.96
C PRO A 260 5.01 -30.54 8.23
N ALA A 261 3.90 -30.31 7.53
CA ALA A 261 3.65 -29.14 6.70
C ALA A 261 3.14 -27.94 7.54
N TYR A 262 3.89 -27.60 8.59
CA TYR A 262 3.44 -26.77 9.70
C TYR A 262 3.43 -25.26 9.40
N SER A 263 3.82 -24.79 8.22
CA SER A 263 4.12 -23.36 8.03
C SER A 263 2.88 -22.45 8.21
N LEU A 264 1.67 -22.94 7.94
CA LEU A 264 0.44 -22.19 8.27
C LEU A 264 0.24 -22.05 9.78
N LEU A 265 0.51 -23.10 10.56
CA LEU A 265 0.47 -23.07 12.02
C LEU A 265 1.50 -22.09 12.56
N ALA A 266 2.73 -22.13 12.05
CA ALA A 266 3.79 -21.19 12.45
C ALA A 266 3.43 -19.73 12.13
N GLN A 267 2.80 -19.47 10.98
CA GLN A 267 2.28 -18.13 10.62
C GLN A 267 1.19 -17.66 11.58
N ALA A 268 0.35 -18.56 12.07
CA ALA A 268 -0.67 -18.27 13.08
C ALA A 268 -0.08 -17.97 14.47
N GLY A 269 1.21 -18.26 14.70
CA GLY A 269 1.89 -18.08 15.98
C GLY A 269 2.13 -19.38 16.75
N ALA A 270 1.99 -20.55 16.11
CA ALA A 270 2.34 -21.81 16.75
C ALA A 270 3.85 -21.91 17.04
N ARG A 271 4.20 -22.46 18.19
CA ARG A 271 5.59 -22.84 18.50
C ARG A 271 5.92 -24.14 17.78
N VAL A 272 7.07 -24.18 17.13
CA VAL A 272 7.55 -25.34 16.38
C VAL A 272 8.93 -25.72 16.90
N GLU A 273 9.10 -26.98 17.26
CA GLU A 273 10.31 -27.50 17.89
C GLU A 273 10.78 -28.77 17.21
N TYR A 274 12.07 -29.05 17.31
CA TYR A 274 12.64 -30.29 16.81
C TYR A 274 12.32 -31.42 17.77
N ASP A 275 11.67 -32.47 17.28
CA ASP A 275 11.43 -33.70 18.01
C ASP A 275 12.58 -34.69 17.69
N PRO A 276 13.41 -35.05 18.69
CA PRO A 276 14.53 -35.98 18.48
C PRO A 276 14.11 -37.45 18.32
N GLU A 277 12.91 -37.84 18.77
CA GLU A 277 12.37 -39.19 18.59
C GLU A 277 11.88 -39.39 17.16
N LEU A 278 11.26 -38.36 16.58
CA LEU A 278 10.79 -38.36 15.19
C LEU A 278 11.85 -37.86 14.20
N GLY A 279 12.84 -37.09 14.64
CA GLY A 279 13.87 -36.49 13.78
C GLY A 279 13.39 -35.34 12.90
N VAL A 280 12.29 -34.67 13.26
CA VAL A 280 11.60 -33.64 12.44
C VAL A 280 11.11 -32.49 13.30
N PHE A 281 10.75 -31.37 12.67
CA PHE A 281 10.11 -30.26 13.38
C PHE A 281 8.59 -30.48 13.50
N VAL A 282 8.04 -30.33 14.70
CA VAL A 282 6.61 -30.51 14.98
C VAL A 282 6.03 -29.27 15.69
N PRO A 283 4.75 -28.94 15.47
CA PRO A 283 4.08 -27.92 16.26
C PRO A 283 3.84 -28.41 17.70
N THR A 284 4.35 -27.70 18.70
CA THR A 284 4.23 -28.08 20.12
C THR A 284 3.25 -27.22 20.90
N THR A 285 2.95 -26.01 20.44
CA THR A 285 1.94 -25.14 21.05
C THR A 285 1.17 -24.41 19.97
N LEU A 286 -0.16 -24.42 20.07
CA LEU A 286 -1.05 -23.75 19.13
C LEU A 286 -1.66 -22.49 19.77
N PRO A 287 -1.84 -21.40 18.99
CA PRO A 287 -2.52 -20.21 19.47
C PRO A 287 -4.03 -20.47 19.64
N PRO A 288 -4.74 -19.67 20.46
CA PRO A 288 -6.18 -19.78 20.62
C PRO A 288 -6.95 -19.72 19.28
N GLY A 289 -7.94 -20.61 19.11
CA GLY A 289 -8.76 -20.67 17.90
C GLY A 289 -8.11 -21.42 16.72
N VAL A 290 -6.92 -22.00 16.89
CA VAL A 290 -6.23 -22.80 15.87
C VAL A 290 -5.98 -24.22 16.37
N GLU A 291 -6.31 -25.20 15.54
CA GLU A 291 -6.16 -26.63 15.78
C GLU A 291 -5.37 -27.28 14.64
N ALA A 292 -4.77 -28.42 14.93
CA ALA A 292 -3.98 -29.20 13.97
C ALA A 292 -4.41 -30.67 14.04
N VAL A 293 -4.62 -31.32 12.89
CA VAL A 293 -5.05 -32.73 12.82
C VAL A 293 -4.31 -33.52 11.75
N GLY A 294 -4.08 -34.81 12.00
CA GLY A 294 -3.35 -35.71 11.11
C GLY A 294 -1.85 -35.44 11.11
N THR A 295 -1.16 -35.83 10.04
CA THR A 295 0.33 -35.87 9.98
C THR A 295 1.02 -34.51 10.14
N VAL A 296 0.30 -33.39 10.05
CA VAL A 296 0.85 -32.05 10.37
C VAL A 296 1.21 -31.90 11.85
N THR A 297 0.64 -32.74 12.72
CA THR A 297 0.98 -32.81 14.15
C THR A 297 2.23 -33.64 14.44
N GLY A 298 2.73 -34.38 13.45
CA GLY A 298 3.73 -35.44 13.64
C GLY A 298 3.13 -36.83 13.82
N GLU A 299 1.81 -36.94 14.06
CA GLU A 299 1.11 -38.22 14.20
C GLU A 299 1.28 -39.11 12.96
N GLY A 300 1.62 -40.38 13.17
CA GLY A 300 1.80 -41.37 12.09
C GLY A 300 3.08 -41.19 11.27
N LEU A 301 4.02 -40.34 11.71
CA LEU A 301 5.36 -40.27 11.15
C LEU A 301 6.29 -41.28 11.83
N GLY A 302 7.09 -41.99 11.04
CA GLY A 302 8.16 -42.83 11.55
C GLY A 302 9.40 -42.00 11.91
N LYS A 303 10.24 -42.54 12.79
CA LYS A 303 11.52 -41.93 13.14
C LYS A 303 12.36 -41.73 11.88
N LEU A 304 12.75 -40.48 11.65
CA LEU A 304 13.66 -40.12 10.59
C LEU A 304 15.10 -40.12 11.12
N ASP A 305 15.73 -41.27 11.08
CA ASP A 305 17.15 -41.39 11.43
C ASP A 305 17.99 -40.51 10.48
N VAL A 306 18.85 -39.71 11.11
CA VAL A 306 19.76 -38.70 10.53
C VAL A 306 20.36 -39.23 9.21
N PRO A 307 20.42 -38.43 8.12
CA PRO A 307 20.60 -38.92 6.77
C PRO A 307 21.78 -39.88 6.64
N PRO A 308 21.76 -40.80 5.66
CA PRO A 308 22.88 -41.71 5.44
C PRO A 308 24.21 -40.92 5.42
N LYS A 309 25.34 -41.54 5.77
CA LYS A 309 26.63 -40.90 5.51
C LYS A 309 26.96 -41.22 4.06
N HIS A 310 27.32 -40.20 3.29
CA HIS A 310 27.57 -40.37 1.86
C HIS A 310 29.04 -40.04 1.60
N ALA A 311 29.80 -41.04 1.19
CA ALA A 311 31.10 -40.85 0.56
C ALA A 311 30.89 -40.74 -0.96
N GLY A 312 31.47 -39.73 -1.59
CA GLY A 312 31.44 -39.56 -3.05
C GLY A 312 32.03 -38.22 -3.47
N ARG A 313 32.50 -38.11 -4.73
CA ARG A 313 33.22 -36.92 -5.23
C ARG A 313 32.35 -35.95 -6.03
N GLY A 314 31.11 -36.34 -6.33
CA GLY A 314 30.15 -35.53 -7.09
C GLY A 314 29.56 -34.34 -6.33
N LYS A 315 28.71 -33.56 -7.01
CA LYS A 315 27.96 -32.45 -6.40
C LYS A 315 26.76 -33.00 -5.62
N CYS A 316 26.54 -32.53 -4.39
CA CYS A 316 25.38 -32.87 -3.57
C CYS A 316 24.54 -31.61 -3.37
N PHE A 317 23.36 -31.56 -3.97
CA PHE A 317 22.48 -30.39 -3.89
C PHE A 317 21.62 -30.46 -2.64
N VAL A 318 21.65 -29.38 -1.84
CA VAL A 318 20.77 -29.17 -0.69
C VAL A 318 19.52 -28.42 -1.12
N CYS A 319 19.67 -27.41 -1.99
CA CYS A 319 18.57 -26.60 -2.53
C CYS A 319 18.61 -26.62 -4.06
N ILE A 320 17.87 -27.54 -4.67
CA ILE A 320 17.85 -27.71 -6.13
C ILE A 320 17.36 -26.44 -6.84
N CYS A 321 16.39 -25.72 -6.27
CA CYS A 321 15.82 -24.53 -6.92
C CYS A 321 16.76 -23.31 -6.93
N GLU A 322 17.81 -23.32 -6.11
CA GLU A 322 18.78 -22.22 -5.97
C GLU A 322 20.22 -22.68 -6.26
N ASP A 323 20.38 -23.91 -6.79
CA ASP A 323 21.67 -24.55 -7.05
C ASP A 323 22.65 -24.58 -5.86
N VAL A 324 22.13 -24.62 -4.62
CA VAL A 324 22.96 -24.64 -3.41
C VAL A 324 23.41 -26.06 -3.09
N THR A 325 24.72 -26.25 -3.02
CA THR A 325 25.32 -27.54 -2.68
C THR A 325 25.82 -27.61 -1.23
N THR A 326 26.18 -28.82 -0.79
CA THR A 326 26.83 -29.01 0.52
C THR A 326 28.13 -28.22 0.64
N LYS A 327 28.85 -28.00 -0.46
CA LYS A 327 30.10 -27.21 -0.47
C LYS A 327 29.83 -25.74 -0.18
N ASP A 328 28.74 -25.18 -0.69
CA ASP A 328 28.37 -23.77 -0.48
C ASP A 328 27.99 -23.51 0.98
N VAL A 329 27.24 -24.45 1.58
CA VAL A 329 26.89 -24.41 3.01
C VAL A 329 28.15 -24.48 3.89
N LYS A 330 29.02 -25.46 3.65
CA LYS A 330 30.30 -25.61 4.39
C LYS A 330 31.17 -24.36 4.28
N ARG A 331 31.23 -23.77 3.07
CA ARG A 331 31.97 -22.54 2.82
C ARG A 331 31.38 -21.36 3.60
N ALA A 332 30.05 -21.20 3.62
CA ALA A 332 29.40 -20.15 4.39
C ALA A 332 29.78 -20.22 5.88
N ILE A 333 29.75 -21.43 6.45
CA ILE A 333 30.16 -21.65 7.85
C ILE A 333 31.64 -21.33 8.05
N ALA A 334 32.52 -21.78 7.14
CA ALA A 334 33.95 -21.48 7.21
C ALA A 334 34.27 -19.98 7.09
N GLU A 335 33.41 -19.21 6.42
CA GLU A 335 33.51 -17.74 6.33
C GLU A 335 32.89 -17.01 7.54
N GLY A 336 32.36 -17.74 8.54
CA GLY A 336 31.84 -17.20 9.79
C GLY A 336 30.32 -16.97 9.82
N PHE A 337 29.56 -17.48 8.84
CA PHE A 337 28.10 -17.45 8.85
C PHE A 337 27.56 -18.70 9.57
N ASP A 338 27.68 -18.73 10.90
CA ASP A 338 27.39 -19.88 11.77
C ASP A 338 25.94 -19.93 12.30
N SER A 339 25.13 -18.89 12.06
CA SER A 339 23.67 -18.89 12.28
C SER A 339 22.92 -19.33 11.01
N ILE A 340 21.86 -20.14 11.16
CA ILE A 340 21.00 -20.59 10.06
C ILE A 340 20.43 -19.43 9.23
N GLU A 341 20.12 -18.31 9.88
CA GLU A 341 19.58 -17.11 9.26
C GLU A 341 20.63 -16.36 8.43
N LEU A 342 21.86 -16.24 8.95
CA LEU A 342 22.97 -15.63 8.21
C LEU A 342 23.36 -16.49 7.01
N ALA A 343 23.41 -17.80 7.22
CA ALA A 343 23.84 -18.72 6.20
C ALA A 343 22.78 -18.91 5.09
N LYS A 344 21.49 -18.82 5.44
CA LYS A 344 20.39 -18.62 4.48
C LYS A 344 20.62 -17.41 3.59
N ARG A 345 20.91 -16.24 4.17
CA ARG A 345 21.13 -14.99 3.41
C ARG A 345 22.37 -15.06 2.52
N TYR A 346 23.42 -15.74 2.98
CA TYR A 346 24.66 -15.88 2.22
C TYR A 346 24.53 -16.87 1.06
N THR A 347 23.92 -18.03 1.30
CA THR A 347 23.85 -19.13 0.32
C THR A 347 22.60 -19.12 -0.54
N THR A 348 21.57 -18.35 -0.17
CA THR A 348 20.21 -18.36 -0.75
C THR A 348 19.41 -19.65 -0.53
N VAL A 349 19.90 -20.60 0.28
CA VAL A 349 19.12 -21.81 0.63
C VAL A 349 17.76 -21.43 1.19
N THR A 350 16.70 -22.16 0.81
CA THR A 350 15.29 -21.90 1.16
C THR A 350 14.65 -20.64 0.53
N MET A 351 15.37 -19.84 -0.25
CA MET A 351 14.83 -18.59 -0.82
C MET A 351 14.17 -18.75 -2.20
N GLY A 352 14.32 -19.90 -2.84
CA GLY A 352 13.74 -20.16 -4.17
C GLY A 352 12.23 -20.43 -4.16
N PRO A 353 11.65 -20.77 -5.32
CA PRO A 353 10.20 -20.95 -5.48
C PRO A 353 9.54 -21.96 -4.53
N CYS A 354 10.28 -22.95 -4.01
CA CYS A 354 9.77 -23.90 -3.03
C CYS A 354 9.67 -23.33 -1.61
N GLN A 355 10.27 -22.16 -1.34
CA GLN A 355 10.28 -21.48 -0.03
C GLN A 355 10.72 -22.40 1.13
N GLY A 356 11.70 -23.26 0.89
CA GLY A 356 12.23 -24.16 1.92
C GLY A 356 11.53 -25.50 2.08
N LYS A 357 10.37 -25.72 1.45
CA LYS A 357 9.56 -26.96 1.61
C LYS A 357 10.32 -28.27 1.42
N LEU A 358 11.34 -28.28 0.55
CA LEU A 358 12.15 -29.45 0.21
C LEU A 358 13.60 -29.40 0.72
N CYS A 359 14.06 -28.26 1.22
CA CYS A 359 15.49 -28.05 1.50
C CYS A 359 15.78 -27.53 2.91
N GLN A 360 14.77 -27.10 3.67
CA GLN A 360 14.95 -26.56 5.00
C GLN A 360 15.54 -27.59 5.96
N LEU A 361 14.90 -28.76 6.12
CA LEU A 361 15.37 -29.78 7.06
C LEU A 361 16.77 -30.29 6.69
N ALA A 362 16.99 -30.57 5.40
CA ALA A 362 18.29 -31.00 4.89
C ALA A 362 19.39 -29.94 5.16
N SER A 363 19.08 -28.65 4.98
CA SER A 363 20.00 -27.56 5.30
C SER A 363 20.31 -27.51 6.79
N ILE A 364 19.31 -27.53 7.68
CA ILE A 364 19.48 -27.46 9.14
C ILE A 364 20.38 -28.60 9.62
N ARG A 365 20.13 -29.83 9.15
CA ARG A 365 20.94 -31.01 9.50
C ARG A 365 22.40 -30.85 9.07
N LEU A 366 22.62 -30.32 7.86
CA LEU A 366 23.98 -30.06 7.38
C LEU A 366 24.67 -28.98 8.22
N TYR A 367 23.96 -27.89 8.56
CA TYR A 367 24.49 -26.86 9.46
C TYR A 367 24.86 -27.46 10.82
N ALA A 368 23.95 -28.22 11.44
CA ALA A 368 24.15 -28.86 12.75
C ALA A 368 25.42 -29.73 12.76
N GLN A 369 25.61 -30.54 11.72
CA GLN A 369 26.79 -31.38 11.57
C GLN A 369 28.10 -30.57 11.46
N GLU A 370 28.10 -29.48 10.71
CA GLU A 370 29.30 -28.67 10.47
C GLU A 370 29.68 -27.79 11.67
N VAL A 371 28.70 -27.21 12.37
CA VAL A 371 28.94 -26.42 13.60
C VAL A 371 29.04 -27.28 14.86
N ARG A 372 28.81 -28.60 14.75
CA ARG A 372 28.78 -29.58 15.87
C ARG A 372 27.74 -29.22 16.94
N ALA A 373 26.56 -28.82 16.50
CA ALA A 373 25.40 -28.53 17.35
C ALA A 373 24.29 -29.57 17.11
N TYR A 374 23.24 -29.56 17.93
CA TYR A 374 22.03 -30.33 17.67
C TYR A 374 21.06 -29.54 16.77
N GLU A 375 20.21 -30.23 16.01
CA GLU A 375 19.19 -29.58 15.17
C GLU A 375 18.23 -28.72 16.01
N SER A 376 17.99 -29.11 17.26
CA SER A 376 17.19 -28.35 18.23
C SER A 376 17.78 -26.97 18.56
N ASP A 377 19.11 -26.82 18.48
CA ASP A 377 19.81 -25.58 18.89
C ASP A 377 19.77 -24.52 17.78
N LEU A 378 19.65 -24.94 16.52
CA LEU A 378 19.63 -24.05 15.36
C LEU A 378 18.24 -23.46 15.08
N GLY A 379 17.19 -24.22 15.42
CA GLY A 379 15.81 -23.87 15.11
C GLY A 379 15.49 -23.90 13.61
N SER A 380 14.27 -23.50 13.26
CA SER A 380 13.83 -23.36 11.86
C SER A 380 13.79 -21.90 11.41
N THR A 381 13.85 -21.66 10.11
CA THR A 381 13.71 -20.30 9.56
C THR A 381 12.25 -19.84 9.61
N THR A 382 12.02 -18.55 9.77
CA THR A 382 10.66 -18.00 9.90
C THR A 382 9.77 -18.33 8.69
N ALA A 383 8.61 -18.94 8.95
CA ALA A 383 7.55 -19.12 7.95
C ALA A 383 6.82 -17.79 7.69
N ARG A 384 6.63 -17.43 6.42
CA ARG A 384 5.94 -16.18 6.03
C ARG A 384 4.85 -16.47 5.00
N PRO A 385 3.71 -15.76 5.05
CA PRO A 385 2.78 -15.75 3.93
C PRO A 385 3.44 -15.15 2.67
N PRO A 386 2.99 -15.54 1.46
CA PRO A 386 1.96 -16.55 1.22
C PRO A 386 2.51 -17.99 1.27
N TRP A 387 1.66 -18.98 1.61
CA TRP A 387 1.93 -20.43 1.56
C TRP A 387 2.59 -20.90 0.25
N SER A 388 2.26 -20.22 -0.85
CA SER A 388 2.92 -20.34 -2.15
C SER A 388 2.60 -19.11 -3.00
N PRO A 389 3.31 -18.88 -4.13
CA PRO A 389 3.15 -17.68 -4.93
C PRO A 389 1.71 -17.44 -5.40
N VAL A 390 1.30 -16.16 -5.38
CA VAL A 390 -0.04 -15.68 -5.73
C VAL A 390 0.07 -14.67 -6.86
N GLU A 391 -0.90 -14.66 -7.78
CA GLU A 391 -0.97 -13.64 -8.82
C GLU A 391 -1.23 -12.26 -8.20
N LEU A 392 -0.44 -11.24 -8.56
CA LEU A 392 -0.59 -9.88 -8.04
C LEU A 392 -2.00 -9.31 -8.31
N GLY A 393 -2.61 -9.68 -9.45
CA GLY A 393 -3.98 -9.27 -9.79
C GLY A 393 -5.02 -9.73 -8.77
N LEU A 394 -4.85 -10.94 -8.21
CA LEU A 394 -5.75 -11.46 -7.17
C LEU A 394 -5.66 -10.65 -5.87
N LEU A 395 -4.44 -10.23 -5.49
CA LEU A 395 -4.23 -9.39 -4.31
C LEU A 395 -4.75 -7.96 -4.51
N ALA A 396 -4.63 -7.42 -5.73
CA ALA A 396 -5.13 -6.10 -6.09
C ALA A 396 -6.67 -6.05 -6.07
N GLY A 397 -7.33 -7.13 -6.50
CA GLY A 397 -8.79 -7.17 -6.60
C GLY A 397 -9.33 -6.09 -7.55
N ARG A 398 -10.46 -5.48 -7.18
CA ARG A 398 -11.00 -4.31 -7.89
C ARG A 398 -10.52 -3.02 -7.25
N HIS A 399 -10.00 -2.12 -8.09
CA HIS A 399 -9.71 -0.75 -7.69
C HIS A 399 -11.02 0.03 -7.57
N PHE A 400 -11.26 0.61 -6.38
CA PHE A 400 -12.32 1.57 -6.15
C PHE A 400 -11.68 2.87 -5.66
N GLU A 401 -11.61 3.87 -6.52
CA GLU A 401 -11.23 5.24 -6.15
C GLU A 401 -12.52 6.08 -6.13
N PRO A 402 -13.05 6.45 -4.95
CA PRO A 402 -14.29 7.22 -4.87
C PRO A 402 -14.13 8.59 -5.52
N ALA A 403 -14.88 8.83 -6.59
CA ALA A 403 -14.97 10.13 -7.25
C ALA A 403 -16.11 10.96 -6.65
N ARG A 404 -15.80 12.00 -5.88
CA ARG A 404 -16.84 12.91 -5.32
C ARG A 404 -17.21 13.97 -6.36
N ARG A 405 -18.52 14.22 -6.48
CA ARG A 405 -19.13 15.18 -7.41
C ARG A 405 -20.11 16.06 -6.66
N THR A 406 -20.09 17.37 -6.92
CA THR A 406 -21.10 18.28 -6.35
C THR A 406 -22.44 18.06 -7.06
N ALA A 407 -23.53 18.56 -6.46
CA ALA A 407 -24.85 18.55 -7.09
C ALA A 407 -24.89 19.35 -8.42
N LEU A 408 -23.88 20.19 -8.67
CA LEU A 408 -23.74 20.99 -9.89
C LEU A 408 -22.85 20.36 -10.96
N HIS A 409 -22.36 19.13 -10.74
CA HIS A 409 -21.37 18.52 -11.62
C HIS A 409 -21.78 18.51 -13.10
N PHE A 410 -23.02 18.14 -13.38
CA PHE A 410 -23.52 18.08 -14.75
C PHE A 410 -23.78 19.48 -15.32
N ARG A 411 -24.22 20.45 -14.51
CA ARG A 411 -24.32 21.86 -14.92
C ARG A 411 -22.96 22.45 -15.30
N HIS A 412 -21.90 22.06 -14.59
CA HIS A 412 -20.54 22.44 -14.95
C HIS A 412 -20.13 21.88 -16.30
N GLU A 413 -20.41 20.60 -16.56
CA GLU A 413 -20.12 19.97 -17.86
C GLU A 413 -20.92 20.63 -19.01
N GLU A 414 -22.21 20.90 -18.79
CA GLU A 414 -23.08 21.60 -19.75
C GLU A 414 -22.60 23.03 -20.05
N ALA A 415 -22.09 23.73 -19.03
CA ALA A 415 -21.50 25.05 -19.16
C ALA A 415 -20.08 25.03 -19.78
N GLY A 416 -19.56 23.86 -20.17
CA GLY A 416 -18.25 23.72 -20.82
C GLY A 416 -17.06 23.75 -19.87
N ALA A 417 -17.26 23.48 -18.57
CA ALA A 417 -16.18 23.48 -17.60
C ALA A 417 -15.10 22.44 -17.91
N LYS A 418 -13.84 22.88 -17.87
CA LYS A 418 -12.68 21.99 -17.81
C LYS A 418 -12.58 21.44 -16.39
N MET A 419 -12.88 20.17 -16.19
CA MET A 419 -12.94 19.57 -14.84
C MET A 419 -11.59 19.02 -14.37
N GLN A 420 -11.10 19.47 -13.21
CA GLN A 420 -9.88 18.95 -12.58
C GLN A 420 -10.15 18.20 -11.28
N TRP A 421 -9.18 17.42 -10.82
CA TRP A 421 -9.19 16.79 -9.51
C TRP A 421 -8.66 17.75 -8.44
N ALA A 422 -9.41 17.89 -7.35
CA ALA A 422 -9.00 18.62 -6.15
C ALA A 422 -9.25 17.70 -4.94
N GLY A 423 -8.21 16.95 -4.56
CA GLY A 423 -8.38 15.80 -3.66
C GLY A 423 -9.36 14.79 -4.26
N PRO A 424 -10.36 14.30 -3.50
CA PRO A 424 -11.35 13.35 -4.00
C PRO A 424 -12.44 13.99 -4.88
N TRP A 425 -12.47 15.32 -5.04
CA TRP A 425 -13.52 16.03 -5.76
C TRP A 425 -13.15 16.34 -7.21
N LYS A 426 -14.13 16.22 -8.11
CA LYS A 426 -14.07 16.83 -9.45
C LYS A 426 -14.64 18.25 -9.41
N ARG A 427 -13.80 19.25 -9.68
CA ARG A 427 -14.15 20.69 -9.62
C ARG A 427 -13.86 21.40 -10.94
N PRO A 428 -14.62 22.45 -11.31
CA PRO A 428 -14.30 23.31 -12.45
C PRO A 428 -12.94 23.99 -12.29
N TYR A 429 -12.02 23.75 -13.22
CA TYR A 429 -10.75 24.50 -13.34
C TYR A 429 -11.00 25.88 -13.93
N ALA A 430 -11.71 25.93 -15.06
CA ALA A 430 -12.14 27.13 -15.78
C ALA A 430 -13.30 26.73 -16.74
N TYR A 431 -14.07 27.71 -17.22
CA TYR A 431 -15.13 27.54 -18.21
C TYR A 431 -14.73 28.01 -19.60
N GLY A 432 -13.70 28.87 -19.69
CA GLY A 432 -13.12 29.34 -20.95
C GLY A 432 -11.72 28.80 -21.25
N GLU A 433 -11.22 29.13 -22.44
CA GLU A 433 -9.81 28.91 -22.81
C GLU A 433 -8.87 29.86 -22.07
N ARG A 434 -9.35 31.06 -21.74
CA ARG A 434 -8.60 32.11 -21.04
C ARG A 434 -9.21 32.38 -19.67
N PRO A 435 -8.65 31.83 -18.58
CA PRO A 435 -9.11 32.09 -17.22
C PRO A 435 -9.16 33.59 -16.85
N GLU A 436 -8.34 34.43 -17.49
CA GLU A 436 -8.31 35.88 -17.27
C GLU A 436 -9.63 36.56 -17.67
N ASP A 437 -10.36 36.02 -18.65
CA ASP A 437 -11.65 36.55 -19.06
C ASP A 437 -12.72 36.34 -17.97
N GLU A 438 -12.61 35.26 -17.19
CA GLU A 438 -13.44 34.98 -16.02
C GLU A 438 -13.06 35.91 -14.84
N VAL A 439 -11.76 36.16 -14.62
CA VAL A 439 -11.28 37.16 -13.63
C VAL A 439 -11.83 38.55 -13.95
N ARG A 440 -11.73 38.99 -15.21
CA ARG A 440 -12.26 40.27 -15.66
C ARG A 440 -13.78 40.37 -15.45
N ALA A 441 -14.52 39.29 -15.72
CA ALA A 441 -15.96 39.25 -15.46
C ALA A 441 -16.32 39.48 -13.98
N VAL A 442 -15.54 38.91 -13.05
CA VAL A 442 -15.73 39.10 -11.60
C VAL A 442 -15.46 40.56 -11.20
N HIS A 443 -14.36 41.16 -11.70
CA HIS A 443 -14.05 42.56 -11.39
C HIS A 443 -15.00 43.57 -12.03
N GLU A 444 -15.44 43.34 -13.28
CA GLU A 444 -16.23 44.33 -14.02
C GLU A 444 -17.73 44.20 -13.76
N SER A 445 -18.21 43.02 -13.35
CA SER A 445 -19.64 42.77 -13.21
C SER A 445 -19.95 41.79 -12.08
N LEU A 446 -20.00 40.50 -12.38
CA LEU A 446 -20.56 39.47 -11.51
C LEU A 446 -20.09 38.09 -11.96
N GLY A 447 -19.53 37.32 -11.03
CA GLY A 447 -19.23 35.91 -11.22
C GLY A 447 -19.83 35.03 -10.13
N VAL A 448 -19.96 33.75 -10.43
CA VAL A 448 -20.39 32.71 -9.49
C VAL A 448 -19.43 31.51 -9.55
N ILE A 449 -19.03 31.01 -8.38
CA ILE A 449 -18.19 29.82 -8.27
C ILE A 449 -18.81 28.80 -7.32
N ASP A 450 -18.70 27.53 -7.69
CA ASP A 450 -19.07 26.40 -6.85
C ASP A 450 -18.02 26.14 -5.74
N VAL A 451 -18.44 26.44 -4.50
CA VAL A 451 -17.68 26.22 -3.26
C VAL A 451 -18.37 25.18 -2.36
N SER A 452 -19.25 24.35 -2.94
CA SER A 452 -19.92 23.25 -2.23
C SER A 452 -18.94 22.27 -1.61
N THR A 453 -17.71 22.20 -2.14
CA THR A 453 -16.68 21.28 -1.67
C THR A 453 -16.00 21.71 -0.37
N LEU A 454 -16.13 22.97 0.08
CA LEU A 454 -15.62 23.41 1.38
C LEU A 454 -16.24 22.55 2.49
N GLY A 455 -15.46 22.20 3.52
CA GLY A 455 -16.02 21.52 4.67
C GLY A 455 -16.97 22.44 5.43
N LYS A 456 -18.03 21.86 5.98
CA LYS A 456 -19.12 22.55 6.68
C LYS A 456 -19.45 21.73 7.92
N ILE A 457 -19.18 22.29 9.08
CA ILE A 457 -19.29 21.62 10.37
C ILE A 457 -20.14 22.50 11.29
N LEU A 458 -21.17 21.92 11.90
CA LEU A 458 -21.90 22.54 12.99
C LEU A 458 -21.22 22.16 14.30
N VAL A 459 -21.02 23.14 15.17
CA VAL A 459 -20.62 22.93 16.57
C VAL A 459 -21.69 23.57 17.44
N GLU A 460 -22.45 22.74 18.15
CA GLU A 460 -23.65 23.16 18.88
C GLU A 460 -23.62 22.70 20.34
N GLY A 461 -24.00 23.57 21.25
CA GLY A 461 -24.17 23.25 22.67
C GLY A 461 -23.65 24.33 23.61
N PRO A 462 -23.92 24.21 24.92
CA PRO A 462 -23.58 25.23 25.91
C PRO A 462 -22.06 25.48 26.01
N GLU A 463 -21.23 24.49 25.69
CA GLU A 463 -19.77 24.60 25.73
C GLU A 463 -19.10 24.68 24.34
N ALA A 464 -19.88 24.87 23.26
CA ALA A 464 -19.36 24.98 21.90
C ALA A 464 -18.29 26.09 21.76
N ALA A 465 -18.52 27.25 22.39
CA ALA A 465 -17.56 28.35 22.40
C ALA A 465 -16.26 27.96 23.12
N ALA A 466 -16.35 27.26 24.25
CA ALA A 466 -15.20 26.82 25.03
C ALA A 466 -14.36 25.77 24.27
N LEU A 467 -15.03 24.83 23.60
CA LEU A 467 -14.38 23.86 22.72
C LEU A 467 -13.64 24.56 21.58
N LEU A 468 -14.27 25.50 20.87
CA LEU A 468 -13.63 26.24 19.77
C LEU A 468 -12.49 27.14 20.27
N GLU A 469 -12.62 27.75 21.45
CA GLU A 469 -11.52 28.45 22.11
C GLU A 469 -10.36 27.50 22.42
N ARG A 470 -10.60 26.24 22.75
CA ARG A 470 -9.52 25.30 23.01
C ARG A 470 -8.84 24.81 21.72
N LEU A 471 -9.61 24.62 20.66
CA LEU A 471 -9.12 24.10 19.38
C LEU A 471 -8.33 25.14 18.58
N TYR A 472 -8.75 26.41 18.60
CA TYR A 472 -8.15 27.45 17.77
C TYR A 472 -7.25 28.40 18.57
N PRO A 473 -6.17 28.93 17.96
CA PRO A 473 -5.40 30.04 18.52
C PRO A 473 -6.19 31.36 18.60
N ASN A 474 -7.20 31.55 17.75
CA ASN A 474 -8.09 32.71 17.74
C ASN A 474 -9.01 32.73 18.98
N ARG A 475 -9.61 33.88 19.29
CA ARG A 475 -10.77 33.96 20.18
C ARG A 475 -12.06 33.74 19.40
N PHE A 476 -13.07 33.14 20.02
CA PHE A 476 -14.44 32.93 19.49
C PHE A 476 -15.54 33.17 20.53
N ALA A 477 -15.20 33.22 21.84
CA ALA A 477 -16.17 33.49 22.89
C ALA A 477 -16.76 34.91 22.84
N ASP A 478 -15.99 35.89 22.33
CA ASP A 478 -16.43 37.28 22.13
C ASP A 478 -17.12 37.51 20.77
N LEU A 479 -17.23 36.48 19.93
CA LEU A 479 -17.92 36.59 18.65
C LEU A 479 -19.43 36.72 18.91
N ARG A 480 -20.05 37.80 18.46
CA ARG A 480 -21.49 38.02 18.62
C ARG A 480 -22.28 37.11 17.65
N PRO A 481 -23.49 36.65 18.00
CA PRO A 481 -24.38 35.99 17.04
C PRO A 481 -24.58 36.83 15.77
N GLY A 482 -24.68 36.15 14.63
CA GLY A 482 -24.72 36.73 13.30
C GLY A 482 -23.37 37.23 12.77
N ARG A 483 -22.24 37.03 13.48
CA ARG A 483 -20.92 37.46 13.04
C ARG A 483 -20.04 36.28 12.63
N ILE A 484 -19.14 36.57 11.68
CA ILE A 484 -18.15 35.64 11.15
C ILE A 484 -16.75 36.11 11.57
N ARG A 485 -15.86 35.14 11.82
CA ARG A 485 -14.44 35.39 12.03
C ARG A 485 -13.62 34.35 11.28
N TYR A 486 -12.56 34.80 10.61
CA TYR A 486 -11.57 33.92 10.01
C TYR A 486 -10.75 33.23 11.11
N GLY A 487 -10.55 31.93 11.00
CA GLY A 487 -9.83 31.09 11.94
C GLY A 487 -8.81 30.23 11.22
N VAL A 488 -7.65 30.03 11.86
CA VAL A 488 -6.62 29.10 11.38
C VAL A 488 -6.41 28.06 12.45
N LEU A 489 -6.60 26.79 12.09
CA LEU A 489 -6.43 25.65 12.98
C LEU A 489 -4.96 25.23 12.99
N THR A 490 -4.43 24.93 14.17
CA THR A 490 -3.05 24.47 14.33
C THR A 490 -2.98 23.06 14.93
N SER A 491 -1.89 22.36 14.64
CA SER A 491 -1.52 21.13 15.34
C SER A 491 -1.01 21.43 16.74
N ASP A 492 -0.84 20.38 17.53
CA ASP A 492 -0.11 20.40 18.80
C ASP A 492 1.33 20.93 18.64
N GLY A 493 1.95 20.71 17.48
CA GLY A 493 3.23 21.30 17.08
C GLY A 493 3.17 22.77 16.64
N GLY A 494 2.01 23.45 16.74
CA GLY A 494 1.85 24.86 16.36
C GLY A 494 1.94 25.11 14.85
N ARG A 495 1.74 24.06 14.03
CA ARG A 495 1.79 24.13 12.56
C ARG A 495 0.39 24.33 12.00
N ILE A 496 0.27 25.07 10.90
CA ILE A 496 -1.01 25.33 10.24
C ILE A 496 -1.55 24.01 9.66
N MET A 497 -2.72 23.58 10.11
CA MET A 497 -3.39 22.38 9.62
C MET A 497 -4.44 22.70 8.58
N ASP A 498 -5.29 23.67 8.87
CA ASP A 498 -6.42 24.07 8.04
C ASP A 498 -6.82 25.51 8.38
N ASP A 499 -7.67 26.11 7.54
CA ASP A 499 -8.20 27.44 7.74
C ASP A 499 -9.63 27.53 7.23
N GLY A 500 -10.31 28.59 7.64
CA GLY A 500 -11.65 28.89 7.15
C GLY A 500 -12.33 29.95 7.98
N THR A 501 -13.65 29.96 7.92
CA THR A 501 -14.47 30.94 8.65
C THR A 501 -15.38 30.25 9.64
N VAL A 502 -15.53 30.87 10.80
CA VAL A 502 -16.45 30.44 11.86
C VAL A 502 -17.51 31.51 12.02
N GLY A 503 -18.76 31.17 11.72
CA GLY A 503 -19.92 32.01 11.96
C GLY A 503 -20.63 31.59 13.24
N ARG A 504 -20.90 32.52 14.16
CA ARG A 504 -21.77 32.23 15.31
C ARG A 504 -23.22 32.51 14.91
N LEU A 505 -24.04 31.48 14.79
CA LEU A 505 -25.42 31.60 14.30
C LEU A 505 -26.43 31.90 15.42
N SER A 506 -26.18 31.37 16.62
CA SER A 506 -26.94 31.66 17.85
C SER A 506 -26.00 31.71 19.05
N GLU A 507 -26.52 31.81 20.27
CA GLU A 507 -25.67 31.75 21.47
C GLU A 507 -24.87 30.44 21.56
N GLU A 508 -25.45 29.32 21.10
CA GLU A 508 -24.87 27.98 21.26
C GLU A 508 -24.50 27.30 19.93
N LEU A 509 -24.83 27.89 18.78
CA LEU A 509 -24.59 27.30 17.47
C LEU A 509 -23.52 28.03 16.67
N TYR A 510 -22.50 27.29 16.25
CA TYR A 510 -21.42 27.75 15.38
C TYR A 510 -21.40 26.97 14.06
N TYR A 511 -21.18 27.68 12.96
CA TYR A 511 -21.00 27.16 11.62
C TYR A 511 -19.55 27.34 11.20
N VAL A 512 -18.79 26.25 11.17
CA VAL A 512 -17.37 26.22 10.83
C VAL A 512 -17.22 25.77 9.38
N THR A 513 -16.51 26.58 8.60
CA THR A 513 -16.06 26.21 7.25
C THR A 513 -14.58 25.84 7.27
N THR A 514 -14.20 24.88 6.44
CA THR A 514 -12.82 24.39 6.32
C THR A 514 -12.41 24.36 4.86
N THR A 515 -11.13 24.11 4.58
CA THR A 515 -10.71 23.81 3.20
C THR A 515 -11.42 22.57 2.66
N SER A 516 -11.48 22.44 1.32
CA SER A 516 -12.23 21.34 0.69
C SER A 516 -11.68 19.94 0.98
N THR A 517 -10.38 19.83 1.20
CA THR A 517 -9.72 18.57 1.56
C THR A 517 -9.65 18.35 3.07
N GLY A 518 -9.80 19.42 3.85
CA GLY A 518 -9.70 19.38 5.31
C GLY A 518 -10.97 18.91 6.04
N ALA A 519 -12.12 18.86 5.38
CA ALA A 519 -13.43 18.61 6.02
C ALA A 519 -13.43 17.37 6.94
N ASP A 520 -13.00 16.23 6.41
CA ASP A 520 -13.01 14.95 7.12
C ASP A 520 -11.95 14.95 8.25
N SER A 521 -10.75 15.50 8.00
CA SER A 521 -9.68 15.57 9.00
C SER A 521 -9.95 16.56 10.13
N VAL A 522 -10.56 17.71 9.84
CA VAL A 522 -10.91 18.71 10.87
C VAL A 522 -12.05 18.20 11.74
N THR A 523 -13.04 17.52 11.15
CA THR A 523 -14.11 16.87 11.93
C THR A 523 -13.52 15.85 12.91
N ALA A 524 -12.67 14.94 12.41
CA ALA A 524 -12.01 13.94 13.26
C ALA A 524 -11.10 14.58 14.33
N TRP A 525 -10.45 15.71 14.02
CA TRP A 525 -9.64 16.47 14.98
C TRP A 525 -10.48 17.04 16.12
N PHE A 526 -11.64 17.62 15.80
CA PHE A 526 -12.55 18.17 16.80
C PHE A 526 -13.11 17.04 17.68
N GLU A 527 -13.55 15.93 17.07
CA GLU A 527 -14.05 14.75 17.78
C GLU A 527 -12.98 14.11 18.68
N TRP A 528 -11.75 13.99 18.19
CA TRP A 528 -10.63 13.44 18.96
C TRP A 528 -10.37 14.24 20.24
N TRP A 529 -10.23 15.56 20.10
CA TRP A 529 -9.98 16.42 21.25
C TRP A 529 -11.18 16.50 22.19
N ASN A 530 -12.41 16.52 21.65
CA ASN A 530 -13.59 16.52 22.51
C ASN A 530 -13.79 15.17 23.24
N ALA A 531 -13.36 14.05 22.66
CA ALA A 531 -13.34 12.76 23.36
C ALA A 531 -12.38 12.75 24.57
N VAL A 532 -11.36 13.63 24.57
CA VAL A 532 -10.43 13.81 25.70
C VAL A 532 -10.94 14.83 26.72
N TRP A 533 -11.49 15.96 26.27
CA TRP A 533 -11.91 17.04 27.16
C TRP A 533 -13.33 16.92 27.69
N GLY A 534 -14.23 16.27 26.94
CA GLY A 534 -15.61 16.03 27.34
C GLY A 534 -16.48 17.27 27.43
N TYR A 535 -16.28 18.27 26.56
CA TYR A 535 -17.17 19.44 26.51
C TYR A 535 -18.57 19.05 26.04
N GLU A 536 -19.59 19.68 26.62
CA GLU A 536 -20.99 19.62 26.20
C GLU A 536 -21.19 20.38 24.86
N ALA A 537 -20.66 19.79 23.78
CA ALA A 537 -20.78 20.29 22.42
C ALA A 537 -20.88 19.12 21.43
N GLU A 538 -21.88 19.17 20.55
CA GLU A 538 -22.05 18.27 19.42
C GLU A 538 -21.33 18.81 18.19
N ILE A 539 -20.69 17.91 17.45
CA ILE A 539 -19.95 18.22 16.22
C ILE A 539 -20.63 17.45 15.09
N VAL A 540 -21.17 18.16 14.10
CA VAL A 540 -21.91 17.55 12.98
C VAL A 540 -21.34 18.02 11.64
N ASN A 541 -20.75 17.10 10.89
CA ASN A 541 -20.30 17.39 9.53
C ASN A 541 -21.48 17.38 8.54
N VAL A 542 -21.84 18.55 8.04
CA VAL A 542 -22.95 18.77 7.10
C VAL A 542 -22.46 19.04 5.67
N THR A 543 -21.18 18.77 5.37
CA THR A 543 -20.53 19.05 4.08
C THR A 543 -21.29 18.48 2.89
N GLY A 544 -21.75 17.22 2.97
CA GLY A 544 -22.49 16.59 1.88
C GLY A 544 -23.97 17.02 1.77
N GLY A 545 -24.54 17.57 2.85
CA GLY A 545 -25.94 17.99 2.91
C GLY A 545 -26.19 19.37 2.29
N LEU A 546 -25.15 20.21 2.23
CA LEU A 546 -25.24 21.58 1.77
C LEU A 546 -24.42 21.82 0.49
N ALA A 547 -25.04 22.43 -0.50
CA ALA A 547 -24.33 23.09 -1.59
C ALA A 547 -23.96 24.51 -1.17
N ALA A 548 -22.94 25.07 -1.82
CA ALA A 548 -22.55 26.45 -1.60
C ALA A 548 -22.05 27.13 -2.87
N LEU A 549 -22.53 28.36 -3.10
CA LEU A 549 -22.15 29.20 -4.23
C LEU A 549 -21.60 30.53 -3.71
N ASN A 550 -20.44 30.95 -4.21
CA ASN A 550 -19.91 32.29 -3.93
C ASN A 550 -20.24 33.21 -5.11
N LEU A 551 -21.11 34.19 -4.85
CA LEU A 551 -21.51 35.25 -5.77
C LEU A 551 -20.62 36.48 -5.53
N ALA A 552 -19.76 36.82 -6.49
CA ALA A 552 -18.73 37.85 -6.30
C ALA A 552 -18.71 38.87 -7.45
N GLY A 553 -18.52 40.14 -7.10
CA GLY A 553 -18.37 41.26 -8.04
C GLY A 553 -19.16 42.50 -7.63
N PRO A 554 -18.94 43.66 -8.30
CA PRO A 554 -19.60 44.92 -7.96
C PRO A 554 -21.13 44.86 -8.05
N ARG A 555 -21.70 43.95 -8.86
CA ARG A 555 -23.17 43.78 -8.99
C ARG A 555 -23.76 42.70 -8.08
N ALA A 556 -22.95 42.08 -7.20
CA ALA A 556 -23.41 40.94 -6.39
C ALA A 556 -24.60 41.29 -5.50
N ARG A 557 -24.58 42.44 -4.82
CA ARG A 557 -25.71 42.91 -4.00
C ARG A 557 -26.96 43.21 -4.81
N GLU A 558 -26.79 43.89 -5.96
CA GLU A 558 -27.91 44.24 -6.86
C GLU A 558 -28.66 42.97 -7.29
N VAL A 559 -27.94 41.94 -7.72
CA VAL A 559 -28.54 40.67 -8.14
C VAL A 559 -29.11 39.89 -6.97
N LEU A 560 -28.40 39.83 -5.83
CA LEU A 560 -28.91 39.17 -4.63
C LEU A 560 -30.24 39.78 -4.18
N GLN A 561 -30.35 41.12 -4.15
CA GLN A 561 -31.58 41.82 -3.76
C GLN A 561 -32.77 41.54 -4.69
N ARG A 562 -32.55 41.20 -5.97
CA ARG A 562 -33.64 40.80 -6.88
C ARG A 562 -34.14 39.38 -6.62
N LEU A 563 -33.30 38.55 -6.02
CA LEU A 563 -33.60 37.16 -5.74
C LEU A 563 -34.11 36.94 -4.31
N THR A 564 -34.11 37.97 -3.45
CA THR A 564 -34.61 37.86 -2.07
C THR A 564 -35.54 39.02 -1.71
N GLU A 565 -36.52 38.74 -0.85
CA GLU A 565 -37.33 39.77 -0.21
C GLU A 565 -36.64 40.36 1.03
N ASP A 566 -35.60 39.71 1.54
CA ASP A 566 -34.79 40.21 2.65
C ASP A 566 -33.96 41.42 2.24
N GLU A 567 -33.72 42.34 3.18
CA GLU A 567 -32.86 43.49 2.96
C GLU A 567 -31.37 43.08 2.99
N VAL A 568 -30.65 43.36 1.90
CA VAL A 568 -29.20 43.05 1.77
C VAL A 568 -28.34 44.32 1.64
N SER A 569 -28.85 45.44 2.16
CA SER A 569 -28.12 46.70 2.23
C SER A 569 -26.85 46.57 3.09
N ASN A 570 -25.91 47.52 2.94
CA ASN A 570 -24.69 47.53 3.76
C ASN A 570 -24.96 47.70 5.26
N GLU A 571 -26.11 48.28 5.61
CA GLU A 571 -26.49 48.52 7.00
C GLU A 571 -27.05 47.24 7.63
N GLU A 572 -27.82 46.46 6.87
CA GLU A 572 -28.48 45.24 7.35
C GLU A 572 -27.64 43.95 7.22
N LEU A 573 -26.73 43.89 6.25
CA LEU A 573 -25.84 42.75 6.05
C LEU A 573 -24.40 43.25 5.89
N LYS A 574 -23.72 43.53 7.00
CA LYS A 574 -22.37 44.12 7.07
C LYS A 574 -21.30 43.10 6.71
N TYR A 575 -20.11 43.58 6.36
CA TYR A 575 -18.97 42.69 6.12
C TYR A 575 -18.70 41.81 7.34
N LEU A 576 -18.53 40.50 7.10
CA LEU A 576 -18.44 39.43 8.11
C LEU A 576 -19.72 39.24 8.94
N ASP A 577 -20.89 39.44 8.35
CA ASP A 577 -22.17 38.98 8.88
C ASP A 577 -22.56 37.62 8.26
N ALA A 578 -23.17 36.77 9.08
CA ALA A 578 -23.85 35.54 8.71
C ALA A 578 -25.34 35.70 9.01
N ARG A 579 -26.19 35.50 7.99
CA ARG A 579 -27.65 35.66 8.14
C ARG A 579 -28.39 34.61 7.32
N GLN A 580 -29.49 34.10 7.88
CA GLN A 580 -30.43 33.29 7.13
C GLN A 580 -31.27 34.21 6.23
N LEU A 581 -31.23 33.97 4.93
CA LEU A 581 -32.04 34.67 3.92
C LEU A 581 -32.85 33.66 3.12
N GLU A 582 -33.92 34.12 2.47
CA GLU A 582 -34.62 33.35 1.44
C GLU A 582 -34.18 33.83 0.05
N VAL A 583 -33.41 33.03 -0.67
CA VAL A 583 -32.90 33.38 -2.01
C VAL A 583 -33.56 32.49 -3.05
N ALA A 584 -34.28 33.11 -3.98
CA ALA A 584 -35.12 32.47 -4.98
C ALA A 584 -36.13 31.46 -4.39
N GLY A 585 -36.65 31.73 -3.18
CA GLY A 585 -37.55 30.83 -2.47
C GLY A 585 -36.85 29.68 -1.72
N ILE A 586 -35.52 29.68 -1.65
CA ILE A 586 -34.73 28.66 -0.97
C ILE A 586 -34.09 29.25 0.29
N PRO A 587 -34.19 28.59 1.46
CA PRO A 587 -33.50 29.03 2.66
C PRO A 587 -31.99 28.88 2.49
N CYS A 588 -31.27 30.00 2.57
CA CYS A 588 -29.83 30.09 2.39
C CYS A 588 -29.18 30.73 3.63
N LEU A 589 -28.25 30.02 4.26
CA LEU A 589 -27.29 30.67 5.15
C LEU A 589 -26.33 31.49 4.30
N THR A 590 -26.48 32.81 4.37
CA THR A 590 -25.72 33.77 3.57
C THR A 590 -24.58 34.35 4.40
N LEU A 591 -23.36 34.14 3.94
CA LEU A 591 -22.14 34.65 4.55
C LEU A 591 -21.59 35.80 3.72
N ARG A 592 -21.53 37.01 4.28
CA ARG A 592 -20.88 38.15 3.60
C ARG A 592 -19.37 38.10 3.81
N ILE A 593 -18.68 37.33 2.97
CA ILE A 593 -17.23 37.10 2.99
C ILE A 593 -16.63 37.21 1.58
N GLY A 594 -15.33 37.51 1.50
CA GLY A 594 -14.67 37.81 0.22
C GLY A 594 -13.28 37.21 0.09
N PHE A 595 -13.17 35.94 -0.32
CA PHE A 595 -11.88 35.31 -0.62
C PHE A 595 -11.24 35.84 -1.92
N VAL A 596 -12.07 36.27 -2.88
CA VAL A 596 -11.65 36.76 -4.20
C VAL A 596 -11.47 38.28 -4.28
N GLY A 597 -11.54 38.99 -3.13
CA GLY A 597 -11.21 40.42 -3.07
C GLY A 597 -12.28 41.41 -3.56
N GLU A 598 -13.40 40.91 -4.09
CA GLU A 598 -14.59 41.70 -4.45
C GLU A 598 -15.66 41.63 -3.36
N LEU A 599 -16.71 42.44 -3.49
CA LEU A 599 -17.96 42.23 -2.76
C LEU A 599 -18.46 40.80 -3.05
N GLY A 600 -18.65 40.01 -1.99
CA GLY A 600 -18.96 38.59 -2.09
C GLY A 600 -20.01 38.12 -1.09
N TYR A 601 -20.84 37.19 -1.54
CA TYR A 601 -21.82 36.48 -0.72
C TYR A 601 -21.69 34.99 -0.98
N GLU A 602 -21.39 34.21 0.06
CA GLU A 602 -21.52 32.76 -0.02
C GLU A 602 -22.90 32.33 0.43
N LEU A 603 -23.61 31.66 -0.48
CA LEU A 603 -24.95 31.14 -0.27
C LEU A 603 -24.85 29.66 0.03
N HIS A 604 -25.07 29.24 1.27
CA HIS A 604 -25.05 27.83 1.70
C HIS A 604 -26.49 27.34 1.89
N PHE A 605 -26.88 26.28 1.19
CA PHE A 605 -28.28 25.84 1.11
C PHE A 605 -28.38 24.33 0.83
N PRO A 606 -29.56 23.69 0.99
CA PRO A 606 -29.71 22.25 0.78
C PRO A 606 -29.25 21.81 -0.62
N SER A 607 -28.37 20.81 -0.68
CA SER A 607 -27.73 20.37 -1.94
C SER A 607 -28.69 19.99 -3.08
N PRO A 608 -29.92 19.46 -2.85
CA PRO A 608 -30.88 19.20 -3.92
C PRO A 608 -31.35 20.45 -4.68
N ALA A 609 -31.22 21.65 -4.09
CA ALA A 609 -31.62 22.90 -4.72
C ALA A 609 -30.51 23.53 -5.58
N ALA A 610 -29.33 22.92 -5.67
CA ALA A 610 -28.14 23.55 -6.26
C ALA A 610 -28.31 23.97 -7.71
N GLU A 611 -28.76 23.08 -8.59
CA GLU A 611 -28.97 23.44 -9.99
C GLU A 611 -29.96 24.57 -10.15
N PHE A 612 -31.06 24.55 -9.37
CA PHE A 612 -32.06 25.62 -9.41
C PHE A 612 -31.45 26.97 -9.02
N VAL A 613 -30.77 27.07 -7.87
CA VAL A 613 -30.16 28.33 -7.42
C VAL A 613 -29.09 28.81 -8.42
N TRP A 614 -28.28 27.89 -8.94
CA TRP A 614 -27.29 28.18 -9.97
C TRP A 614 -27.93 28.78 -11.23
N ASP A 615 -28.95 28.12 -11.78
CA ASP A 615 -29.62 28.57 -12.99
C ASP A 615 -30.25 29.96 -12.81
N ARG A 616 -30.81 30.25 -11.63
CA ARG A 616 -31.33 31.58 -11.28
C ARG A 616 -30.24 32.65 -11.27
N LEU A 617 -29.08 32.36 -10.69
CA LEU A 617 -27.95 33.31 -10.66
C LEU A 617 -27.38 33.55 -12.06
N VAL A 618 -27.22 32.50 -12.86
CA VAL A 618 -26.73 32.61 -14.24
C VAL A 618 -27.73 33.39 -15.12
N ALA A 619 -29.03 33.17 -14.95
CA ALA A 619 -30.07 33.91 -15.66
C ALA A 619 -30.07 35.43 -15.35
N GLU A 620 -29.68 35.82 -14.13
CA GLU A 620 -29.49 37.23 -13.74
C GLU A 620 -28.14 37.82 -14.21
N GLY A 621 -27.35 37.04 -14.95
CA GLY A 621 -26.11 37.48 -15.58
C GLY A 621 -24.83 37.20 -14.77
N ALA A 622 -24.90 36.36 -13.73
CA ALA A 622 -23.69 35.86 -13.08
C ALA A 622 -22.91 34.94 -14.04
N ARG A 623 -21.63 35.23 -14.26
CA ARG A 623 -20.76 34.40 -15.09
C ARG A 623 -20.08 33.31 -14.26
N PRO A 624 -20.23 32.01 -14.61
CA PRO A 624 -19.48 30.96 -13.96
C PRO A 624 -17.97 31.20 -14.01
N PHE A 625 -17.26 30.98 -12.91
CA PHE A 625 -15.80 30.96 -12.90
C PHE A 625 -15.23 29.79 -12.09
N GLY A 626 -14.07 29.29 -12.54
CA GLY A 626 -13.42 28.11 -11.97
C GLY A 626 -12.37 28.39 -10.90
N LEU A 627 -11.66 27.33 -10.52
CA LEU A 627 -10.56 27.37 -9.55
C LEU A 627 -9.36 28.21 -10.00
N GLU A 628 -9.04 28.24 -11.29
CA GLU A 628 -7.90 29.01 -11.78
C GLU A 628 -8.13 30.53 -11.72
N PRO A 629 -9.27 31.07 -12.16
CA PRO A 629 -9.61 32.47 -11.88
C PRO A 629 -9.65 32.78 -10.39
N GLN A 630 -10.19 31.88 -9.56
CA GLN A 630 -10.18 32.04 -8.09
C GLN A 630 -8.74 32.16 -7.54
N ARG A 631 -7.79 31.37 -8.06
CA ARG A 631 -6.37 31.43 -7.68
C ARG A 631 -5.73 32.76 -8.07
N ILE A 632 -6.11 33.37 -9.19
CA ILE A 632 -5.64 34.71 -9.57
C ILE A 632 -6.23 35.75 -8.60
N LEU A 633 -7.55 35.77 -8.44
CA LEU A 633 -8.27 36.74 -7.60
C LEU A 633 -7.82 36.72 -6.14
N ARG A 634 -7.60 35.53 -5.56
CA ARG A 634 -7.11 35.43 -4.18
C ARG A 634 -5.66 35.89 -4.05
N LEU A 635 -4.82 35.66 -5.07
CA LEU A 635 -3.43 36.12 -5.08
C LEU A 635 -3.35 37.63 -5.14
N GLU A 636 -4.26 38.29 -5.87
CA GLU A 636 -4.35 39.75 -5.91
C GLU A 636 -4.60 40.37 -4.52
N LYS A 637 -5.20 39.62 -3.59
CA LYS A 637 -5.35 40.00 -2.18
C LYS A 637 -4.24 39.49 -1.27
N GLY A 638 -3.33 38.65 -1.77
CA GLY A 638 -2.32 37.97 -0.97
C GLY A 638 -2.90 36.92 -0.02
N HIS A 639 -4.12 36.42 -0.29
CA HIS A 639 -4.72 35.38 0.54
C HIS A 639 -4.00 34.04 0.32
N VAL A 640 -3.83 33.31 1.42
CA VAL A 640 -3.14 32.01 1.49
C VAL A 640 -4.10 30.88 1.09
N ILE A 641 -3.56 29.81 0.51
CA ILE A 641 -4.23 28.51 0.40
C ILE A 641 -3.44 27.49 1.20
N VAL A 642 -4.07 26.89 2.21
CA VAL A 642 -3.45 25.82 3.00
C VAL A 642 -3.08 24.64 2.12
N GLY A 643 -1.87 24.10 2.32
CA GLY A 643 -1.32 23.00 1.51
C GLY A 643 -0.70 23.42 0.18
N GLN A 644 -0.91 24.65 -0.27
CA GLN A 644 -0.22 25.24 -1.42
C GLN A 644 0.82 26.27 -0.98
N ASP A 645 0.39 27.27 -0.21
CA ASP A 645 1.27 28.30 0.34
C ASP A 645 1.81 27.93 1.72
N THR A 646 1.15 27.00 2.41
CA THR A 646 1.65 26.37 3.63
C THR A 646 1.94 24.89 3.40
N ASP A 647 2.79 24.32 4.25
CA ASP A 647 3.15 22.91 4.33
C ASP A 647 3.16 22.46 5.81
N SER A 648 3.59 21.22 6.06
CA SER A 648 3.62 20.64 7.41
C SER A 648 4.53 21.37 8.41
N GLU A 649 5.45 22.22 7.93
CA GLU A 649 6.36 23.00 8.80
C GLU A 649 5.95 24.47 8.95
N SER A 650 4.97 24.90 8.16
CA SER A 650 4.47 26.26 8.18
C SER A 650 3.77 26.58 9.50
N ASN A 651 4.23 27.62 10.19
CA ASN A 651 3.61 28.13 11.41
C ASN A 651 3.01 29.53 11.16
N LEU A 652 2.13 29.98 12.06
CA LEU A 652 1.41 31.25 11.95
C LEU A 652 2.32 32.48 11.85
N LEU A 653 3.43 32.51 12.60
CA LEU A 653 4.33 33.66 12.65
C LEU A 653 5.07 33.82 11.32
N SER A 654 5.64 32.71 10.83
CA SER A 654 6.35 32.64 9.56
C SER A 654 5.40 32.85 8.36
N ALA A 655 4.15 32.41 8.44
CA ALA A 655 3.14 32.54 7.39
C ALA A 655 2.44 33.92 7.36
N ALA A 656 3.09 34.97 7.85
CA ALA A 656 2.58 36.35 7.88
C ALA A 656 1.24 36.55 8.63
N MET A 657 0.95 35.71 9.63
CA MET A 657 -0.24 35.80 10.49
C MET A 657 0.09 35.96 11.99
N PRO A 658 1.07 36.80 12.40
CA PRO A 658 1.42 36.96 13.82
C PRO A 658 0.32 37.59 14.66
N TRP A 659 -0.67 38.24 14.02
CA TRP A 659 -1.81 38.89 14.66
C TRP A 659 -2.90 37.91 15.14
N LEU A 660 -2.87 36.68 14.65
CA LEU A 660 -3.93 35.68 14.82
C LEU A 660 -3.90 34.97 16.18
N PRO A 661 -2.78 34.38 16.64
CA PRO A 661 -2.76 33.64 17.89
C PRO A 661 -2.93 34.57 19.10
N LYS A 662 -3.85 34.23 20.00
CA LYS A 662 -4.12 34.99 21.23
C LYS A 662 -3.43 34.33 22.41
N MET A 663 -2.15 34.68 22.60
CA MET A 663 -1.26 34.08 23.60
C MET A 663 -1.70 34.33 25.05
N ASP A 664 -2.58 35.30 25.25
CA ASP A 664 -3.20 35.63 26.54
C ASP A 664 -4.36 34.69 26.94
N LYS A 665 -4.75 33.73 26.08
CA LYS A 665 -5.63 32.63 26.44
C LYS A 665 -4.92 31.65 27.37
N ASP A 666 -5.63 31.01 28.29
CA ASP A 666 -5.03 30.06 29.23
C ASP A 666 -4.27 28.94 28.50
N ASP A 667 -4.93 28.25 27.58
CA ASP A 667 -4.30 27.29 26.66
C ASP A 667 -5.19 27.01 25.43
N PHE A 668 -4.57 26.56 24.35
CA PHE A 668 -5.17 26.12 23.09
C PHE A 668 -4.22 25.17 22.37
N VAL A 669 -4.74 24.35 21.45
CA VAL A 669 -3.93 23.37 20.71
C VAL A 669 -2.79 24.04 19.94
N GLY A 670 -1.55 23.75 20.34
CA GLY A 670 -0.34 24.32 19.74
C GLY A 670 0.23 25.54 20.45
N LYS A 671 -0.37 26.03 21.55
CA LYS A 671 0.10 27.22 22.28
C LYS A 671 1.57 27.13 22.68
N LEU A 672 1.96 26.07 23.39
CA LEU A 672 3.34 25.86 23.87
C LEU A 672 4.36 25.85 22.72
N ALA A 673 4.00 25.23 21.59
CA ALA A 673 4.87 25.19 20.42
C ALA A 673 5.03 26.59 19.79
N ILE A 674 3.94 27.37 19.71
CA ILE A 674 3.99 28.75 19.21
C ILE A 674 4.81 29.64 20.15
N GLU A 675 4.66 29.50 21.48
CA GLU A 675 5.49 30.20 22.46
C GLU A 675 6.97 29.90 22.22
N HIS A 676 7.35 28.63 22.12
CA HIS A 676 8.73 28.23 21.90
C HIS A 676 9.30 28.74 20.56
N VAL A 677 8.50 28.70 19.48
CA VAL A 677 8.91 29.23 18.18
C VAL A 677 9.05 30.76 18.22
N SER A 678 8.23 31.45 19.03
CA SER A 678 8.28 32.91 19.16
C SER A 678 9.54 33.43 19.87
N GLU A 679 10.24 32.58 20.62
CA GLU A 679 11.53 32.91 21.28
C GLU A 679 12.69 33.03 20.28
N ARG A 680 12.50 32.59 19.02
CA ARG A 680 13.52 32.57 17.98
C ARG A 680 13.10 33.40 16.79
N GLU A 681 14.07 33.98 16.10
CA GLU A 681 13.79 34.61 14.81
C GLU A 681 13.39 33.53 13.78
N PRO A 682 12.29 33.73 13.02
CA PRO A 682 11.92 32.82 11.94
C PRO A 682 13.05 32.68 10.93
N LEU A 683 13.33 31.46 10.47
CA LEU A 683 14.29 31.25 9.39
C LEU A 683 13.77 31.81 8.06
N GLU A 684 12.48 31.60 7.80
CA GLU A 684 11.80 32.04 6.58
C GLU A 684 10.47 32.73 6.90
N ARG A 685 10.01 33.55 5.97
CA ARG A 685 8.73 34.24 5.99
C ARG A 685 8.02 34.09 4.65
N LEU A 686 6.71 33.88 4.70
CA LEU A 686 5.84 33.93 3.53
C LEU A 686 5.59 35.38 3.16
N VAL A 687 5.93 35.76 1.92
CA VAL A 687 5.75 37.12 1.43
C VAL A 687 5.13 37.14 0.04
N GLY A 688 4.48 38.25 -0.29
CA GLY A 688 4.09 38.56 -1.65
C GLY A 688 5.26 39.03 -2.50
N PHE A 689 5.19 38.81 -3.81
CA PHE A 689 6.18 39.32 -4.75
C PHE A 689 5.58 39.74 -6.10
N VAL A 690 6.34 40.55 -6.84
CA VAL A 690 6.12 40.87 -8.25
C VAL A 690 7.35 40.51 -9.09
N MET A 691 7.16 39.95 -10.29
CA MET A 691 8.28 39.66 -11.20
C MET A 691 8.67 40.88 -12.02
N GLU A 692 9.97 41.07 -12.26
CA GLU A 692 10.49 42.23 -13.00
C GLU A 692 10.35 42.09 -14.52
N ASP A 693 10.43 40.87 -15.06
CA ASP A 693 10.44 40.60 -16.51
C ASP A 693 9.14 39.97 -17.04
N GLY A 694 8.12 39.86 -16.18
CA GLY A 694 6.83 39.29 -16.51
C GLY A 694 6.82 37.78 -16.79
N VAL A 695 7.91 37.05 -16.52
CA VAL A 695 7.91 35.59 -16.59
C VAL A 695 7.15 35.04 -15.39
N VAL A 696 6.23 34.10 -15.62
CA VAL A 696 5.52 33.40 -14.54
C VAL A 696 6.38 32.22 -14.08
N PRO A 697 6.97 32.25 -12.87
CA PRO A 697 7.70 31.09 -12.37
C PRO A 697 6.73 29.94 -12.08
N ALA A 698 7.20 28.71 -12.24
CA ALA A 698 6.43 27.54 -11.83
C ALA A 698 6.21 27.53 -10.30
N GLU A 699 5.07 27.01 -9.86
CA GLU A 699 4.85 26.72 -8.43
C GLU A 699 5.89 25.68 -7.98
N GLY A 700 6.57 25.93 -6.86
CA GLY A 700 7.72 25.15 -6.39
C GLY A 700 9.08 25.57 -6.98
N ALA A 701 9.12 26.57 -7.87
CA ALA A 701 10.38 27.09 -8.40
C ALA A 701 11.29 27.60 -7.28
N GLN A 702 12.58 27.31 -7.43
CA GLN A 702 13.58 27.61 -6.41
C GLN A 702 14.03 29.06 -6.49
N ILE A 703 14.01 29.74 -5.36
CA ILE A 703 14.64 31.03 -5.18
C ILE A 703 16.12 30.78 -4.88
N VAL A 704 16.98 31.52 -5.58
CA VAL A 704 18.42 31.40 -5.51
C VAL A 704 19.00 32.69 -4.93
N ILE A 705 19.77 32.56 -3.85
CA ILE A 705 20.52 33.65 -3.23
C ILE A 705 21.99 33.23 -3.23
N GLU A 706 22.86 34.06 -3.78
CA GLU A 706 24.31 33.80 -3.86
C GLU A 706 24.68 32.44 -4.49
N GLY A 707 23.86 31.96 -5.42
CA GLY A 707 24.05 30.68 -6.10
C GLY A 707 23.48 29.46 -5.38
N TYR A 708 22.94 29.61 -4.17
CA TYR A 708 22.34 28.53 -3.38
C TYR A 708 20.81 28.61 -3.35
N PRO A 709 20.09 27.47 -3.34
CA PRO A 709 18.66 27.45 -3.06
C PRO A 709 18.41 27.99 -1.65
N ALA A 710 17.54 28.99 -1.54
CA ALA A 710 17.31 29.70 -0.29
C ALA A 710 15.83 29.95 0.01
N GLY A 711 14.93 29.58 -0.89
CA GLY A 711 13.50 29.75 -0.71
C GLY A 711 12.73 29.14 -1.88
N ARG A 712 11.40 29.30 -1.86
CA ARG A 712 10.54 28.71 -2.90
C ARG A 712 9.36 29.60 -3.25
N ILE A 713 9.00 29.59 -4.52
CA ILE A 713 7.73 30.12 -5.01
C ILE A 713 6.62 29.14 -4.61
N THR A 714 5.58 29.60 -3.93
CA THR A 714 4.42 28.76 -3.61
C THR A 714 3.33 28.90 -4.67
N SER A 715 3.12 30.14 -5.12
CA SER A 715 2.04 30.51 -6.03
C SER A 715 2.49 31.67 -6.92
N ALA A 716 2.19 31.63 -8.21
CA ALA A 716 2.53 32.72 -9.13
C ALA A 716 1.59 32.77 -10.34
N ARG A 717 1.02 33.93 -10.64
CA ARG A 717 0.14 34.16 -11.80
C ARG A 717 0.33 35.55 -12.38
N ARG A 718 -0.02 35.71 -13.66
CA ARG A 718 -0.18 37.03 -14.27
C ARG A 718 -1.56 37.58 -13.87
N SER A 719 -1.60 38.79 -13.34
CA SER A 719 -2.84 39.54 -13.12
C SER A 719 -2.93 40.68 -14.14
N GLU A 720 -4.00 40.68 -14.95
CA GLU A 720 -4.28 41.78 -15.88
C GLU A 720 -4.69 43.05 -15.10
N ALA A 721 -5.39 42.90 -13.98
CA ALA A 721 -5.83 44.02 -13.14
C ALA A 721 -4.68 44.76 -12.45
N VAL A 722 -3.63 44.03 -12.05
CA VAL A 722 -2.40 44.61 -11.46
C VAL A 722 -1.40 45.02 -12.55
N GLY A 723 -1.45 44.38 -13.72
CA GLY A 723 -0.53 44.62 -14.85
C GLY A 723 0.83 43.93 -14.70
N SER A 724 0.98 42.99 -13.77
CA SER A 724 2.25 42.30 -13.48
C SER A 724 2.02 40.81 -13.16
N VAL A 725 3.13 40.06 -13.10
CA VAL A 725 3.11 38.73 -12.48
C VAL A 725 3.27 38.90 -10.98
N ILE A 726 2.32 38.35 -10.24
CA ILE A 726 2.24 38.41 -8.78
C ILE A 726 2.30 37.00 -8.21
N GLY A 727 2.69 36.87 -6.94
CA GLY A 727 2.73 35.57 -6.30
C GLY A 727 3.04 35.63 -4.82
N LEU A 728 3.11 34.45 -4.21
CA LEU A 728 3.56 34.23 -2.84
C LEU A 728 4.80 33.34 -2.84
N ALA A 729 5.70 33.59 -1.90
CA ALA A 729 6.97 32.88 -1.78
C ALA A 729 7.44 32.78 -0.33
N TRP A 730 8.08 31.67 0.00
CA TRP A 730 8.89 31.54 1.21
C TRP A 730 10.30 32.07 0.92
N LEU A 731 10.73 33.05 1.71
CA LEU A 731 12.05 33.66 1.63
C LEU A 731 12.73 33.66 3.00
N PRO A 732 14.06 33.62 3.06
CA PRO A 732 14.81 33.87 4.29
C PRO A 732 14.40 35.21 4.90
N VAL A 733 14.31 35.27 6.23
CA VAL A 733 13.82 36.47 6.94
C VAL A 733 14.60 37.74 6.57
N ASP A 734 15.91 37.62 6.35
CA ASP A 734 16.81 38.72 5.97
C ASP A 734 16.68 39.16 4.50
N ARG A 735 15.77 38.51 3.75
CA ARG A 735 15.43 38.81 2.36
C ARG A 735 13.92 38.97 2.15
N ALA A 736 13.15 39.00 3.24
CA ALA A 736 11.69 39.07 3.23
C ALA A 736 11.13 40.50 3.38
N ASP A 737 11.98 41.51 3.44
CA ASP A 737 11.56 42.91 3.56
C ASP A 737 11.03 43.49 2.24
N ASP A 738 10.06 44.40 2.35
CA ASP A 738 9.39 45.01 1.20
C ASP A 738 10.40 45.71 0.26
N GLY A 739 10.24 45.49 -1.05
CA GLY A 739 11.15 46.04 -2.05
C GLY A 739 12.45 45.27 -2.26
N THR A 740 12.77 44.27 -1.42
CA THR A 740 13.96 43.42 -1.58
C THR A 740 13.90 42.65 -2.90
N ARG A 741 15.02 42.64 -3.64
CA ARG A 741 15.16 41.88 -4.88
C ARG A 741 15.68 40.47 -4.59
N PHE A 742 15.13 39.47 -5.27
CA PHE A 742 15.59 38.08 -5.26
C PHE A 742 15.59 37.50 -6.68
N GLU A 743 16.20 36.33 -6.86
CA GLU A 743 16.26 35.66 -8.16
C GLU A 743 15.62 34.28 -8.11
N VAL A 744 14.83 33.93 -9.12
CA VAL A 744 14.16 32.64 -9.25
C VAL A 744 14.78 31.86 -10.41
N ARG A 745 15.02 30.57 -10.21
CA ARG A 745 15.45 29.69 -11.30
C ARG A 745 14.24 29.28 -12.15
N VAL A 746 14.18 29.74 -13.39
CA VAL A 746 13.16 29.38 -14.39
C VAL A 746 13.88 28.89 -15.64
N ASP A 747 13.58 27.70 -16.17
CA ASP A 747 14.18 27.16 -17.42
C ASP A 747 15.70 27.36 -17.55
N ARG A 748 16.44 27.05 -16.47
CA ARG A 748 17.90 27.21 -16.32
C ARG A 748 18.41 28.66 -16.28
N ARG A 749 17.59 29.67 -16.52
CA ARG A 749 17.93 31.09 -16.32
C ARG A 749 17.52 31.58 -14.93
N LEU A 750 18.18 32.63 -14.46
CA LEU A 750 17.79 33.37 -13.27
C LEU A 750 16.94 34.56 -13.69
N VAL A 751 15.83 34.74 -13.00
CA VAL A 751 14.85 35.80 -13.27
C VAL A 751 14.61 36.61 -12.01
N GLY A 752 14.59 37.94 -12.12
CA GLY A 752 14.41 38.84 -10.98
C GLY A 752 12.96 38.96 -10.52
N GLY A 753 12.77 38.88 -9.20
CA GLY A 753 11.53 39.22 -8.51
C GLY A 753 11.79 40.23 -7.39
N ARG A 754 10.74 40.94 -6.97
CA ARG A 754 10.80 41.91 -5.87
C ARG A 754 9.71 41.62 -4.86
N VAL A 755 10.07 41.58 -3.58
CA VAL A 755 9.11 41.44 -2.49
C VAL A 755 8.14 42.62 -2.51
N LYS A 756 6.85 42.31 -2.41
CA LYS A 756 5.76 43.27 -2.25
C LYS A 756 4.76 42.71 -1.24
N SER A 757 4.71 43.34 -0.08
CA SER A 757 3.87 42.95 1.05
C SER A 757 2.45 43.48 0.90
N GLY A 758 1.47 42.75 1.44
CA GLY A 758 0.07 43.12 1.41
C GLY A 758 -0.64 42.80 0.08
N ALA A 759 -1.84 43.35 -0.09
CA ALA A 759 -2.63 43.15 -1.30
C ALA A 759 -2.01 43.86 -2.51
N PHE A 760 -2.08 43.22 -3.68
CA PHE A 760 -1.63 43.78 -4.95
C PHE A 760 -2.71 44.60 -5.64
N TYR A 761 -3.98 44.24 -5.41
CA TYR A 761 -5.17 44.87 -5.96
C TYR A 761 -6.11 45.34 -4.84
N ASP A 762 -6.73 46.51 -5.03
CA ASP A 762 -7.61 47.16 -4.03
C ASP A 762 -6.96 47.15 -2.63
N VAL A 763 -5.80 47.79 -2.50
CA VAL A 763 -4.95 47.75 -1.30
C VAL A 763 -5.71 48.15 -0.03
N ASP A 764 -6.62 49.12 -0.15
CA ASP A 764 -7.45 49.61 0.96
C ASP A 764 -8.64 48.68 1.28
N GLY A 765 -8.92 47.68 0.44
CA GLY A 765 -10.06 46.77 0.59
C GLY A 765 -11.42 47.45 0.40
N LYS A 766 -11.49 48.54 -0.38
CA LYS A 766 -12.70 49.34 -0.56
C LYS A 766 -13.77 48.55 -1.32
N ARG A 767 -13.39 47.74 -2.31
CA ARG A 767 -14.33 46.99 -3.16
C ARG A 767 -14.97 45.84 -2.39
N MET A 768 -14.18 45.12 -1.61
CA MET A 768 -14.65 44.03 -0.76
C MET A 768 -15.63 44.51 0.34
N ARG A 769 -15.44 45.74 0.84
CA ARG A 769 -16.26 46.36 1.89
C ARG A 769 -17.38 47.25 1.36
N ALA A 770 -17.47 47.44 0.04
CA ALA A 770 -18.46 48.29 -0.64
C ALA A 770 -19.89 47.78 -0.49
#